data_AF-A0A1M6C6G9-F1
#
_entry.id   AF-A0A1M6C6G9-F1
#
_cell.length_a   1.000
_cell.length_b   1.000
_cell.length_c   1.000
_cell.angle_alpha   90.00
_cell.angle_beta   90.00
_cell.angle_gamma   90.00
#
_symmetry.space_group_name_H-M   'P 1'
#
loop_
_entity.id
_entity.type
_entity.pdbx_description
1 polymer ?
#
loop_
_entity_poly.entity_id
_entity_poly.type
_entity_poly.pdbx_seq_one_letter_code
_entity_poly.pdbx_strand_id
1 'polypeptide(L)'
;MNNYALIIIIIIYLAVLFYIAFLAEKNRRSKWVNNPYVYTLSLAVYCTAWTYYGSVGIAANTGINFLPIYLGPVIAAPLWIVLLRKIIRISKQHKISSIADFISLRYGNSRILGAFVTLICLFGTIPYISLQLKAVSETFEIMSDETSYISTAIIDDSTFYVALLLAIFATFFGTQSTDASEKHKGIIVSVAFESVLKLVFFLIIGGYITFYLFDGTTDIYNKMSVTENFKQLTSLSSVESGFNWFFMIALSFMAIFLLPRQFQVSVLENSREKHLKKAIWLFPLYLLLFNFFVIFIAWAGKLTFGGTQNAEYYTLLLPLEYGNSFLATLVFLGGFSAVISMVIVSTLALSTMVSNNLIIPYGFLDKFIQNQPERNSKYIKNIRRISIFTIIISAYFFYVSFSKELSLYSIGLISFVIISQLGPSFFIGLFWNRGSSKAAILGMIVGLSVVIYTLVLPFTLQAYTGNDDFIQYGLNGIRALKPYALFGIDFLSPPAHAFFWSMSLNILTYLTISLVIKGNYRERNYAEMFVDSRNFVTLQDSALVWKGEAYVADIKNVLVRFLGEKRATRALNIFFKKYNLPANTQLADARLINFSEKLLTGSIGSASAKILIASVVKEEQISLVEVLKILEESKENIVSNKVLLEKSNELTQLSAKLKDANQELISKDKQKDEFLDTVAHELKTPITGIRAATELLMDEEDDMPKEMKAQFLKNILQDSDRLGRLINNILDFEKLETGRLNLDLGYNDIQKTIVKAISSISQIAAKKEVQIVNKNVHTFKTNYDEDRILQVLTNLLSNAIKFCEPKKGKITVDYKLGNEYVEISVSDNGKGIPEEDHDFIFDKFYQSQHQNTIKPQGSGLGLAITKQIVEKHQGKIWAKKGIKKGAMLVFTIPFK
;
A
#
# COMPACT_ATOMS: atom_id res chain seq x y z
N MET A 1 -13.14 22.96 -43.85
CA MET A 1 -14.51 22.39 -43.57
C MET A 1 -15.49 23.51 -43.21
N ASN A 2 -16.79 23.37 -43.47
CA ASN A 2 -17.78 24.41 -43.09
C ASN A 2 -17.86 24.60 -41.56
N ASN A 3 -17.73 25.85 -41.07
CA ASN A 3 -17.82 26.25 -39.66
C ASN A 3 -19.03 25.64 -38.95
N TYR A 4 -20.19 25.66 -39.60
CA TYR A 4 -21.42 25.10 -39.02
C TYR A 4 -21.33 23.60 -38.76
N ALA A 5 -20.70 22.84 -39.67
CA ALA A 5 -20.54 21.40 -39.51
C ALA A 5 -19.62 21.08 -38.32
N LEU A 6 -18.54 21.84 -38.16
CA LEU A 6 -17.58 21.66 -37.08
C LEU A 6 -18.20 22.03 -35.72
N ILE A 7 -18.98 23.11 -35.65
CA ILE A 7 -19.75 23.48 -34.45
C ILE A 7 -20.76 22.38 -34.08
N ILE A 8 -21.49 21.83 -35.05
CA ILE A 8 -22.44 20.73 -34.81
C ILE A 8 -21.73 19.50 -34.24
N ILE A 9 -20.56 19.15 -34.78
CA ILE A 9 -19.74 18.04 -34.27
C ILE A 9 -19.34 18.30 -32.81
N ILE A 10 -18.90 19.52 -32.47
CA ILE A 10 -18.55 19.92 -31.10
C ILE A 10 -19.76 19.79 -30.16
N ILE A 11 -20.94 20.27 -30.57
CA ILE A 11 -22.16 20.23 -29.76
C ILE A 11 -22.58 18.77 -29.51
N ILE A 12 -22.57 17.93 -30.54
CA ILE A 12 -22.87 16.50 -30.42
C ILE A 12 -21.88 15.84 -29.46
N TYR A 13 -20.58 16.13 -29.63
CA TYR A 13 -19.54 15.60 -28.76
C TYR A 13 -19.76 15.98 -27.29
N LEU A 14 -20.03 17.26 -27.00
CA LEU A 14 -20.34 17.74 -25.66
C LEU A 14 -21.63 17.11 -25.09
N ALA A 15 -22.65 16.91 -25.92
CA ALA A 15 -23.89 16.25 -25.51
C ALA A 15 -23.66 14.78 -25.13
N VAL A 16 -22.80 14.06 -25.85
CA VAL A 16 -22.39 12.68 -25.51
C VAL A 16 -21.65 12.65 -24.18
N LEU A 17 -20.69 13.55 -23.96
CA LEU A 17 -19.98 13.66 -22.69
C LEU A 17 -20.94 13.96 -21.54
N PHE A 18 -21.89 14.87 -21.76
CA PHE A 18 -22.92 15.21 -20.79
C PHE A 18 -23.77 13.99 -20.43
N TYR A 19 -24.21 13.24 -21.43
CA TYR A 19 -25.02 12.05 -21.25
C TYR A 19 -24.28 10.98 -20.44
N ILE A 20 -22.99 10.74 -20.73
CA ILE A 20 -22.14 9.80 -19.99
C ILE A 20 -22.00 10.24 -18.53
N ALA A 21 -21.71 11.52 -18.30
CA ALA A 21 -21.58 12.08 -16.95
C ALA A 21 -22.89 11.96 -16.17
N PHE A 22 -24.03 12.24 -16.80
CA PHE A 22 -25.37 12.10 -16.21
C PHE A 22 -25.69 10.64 -15.85
N LEU A 23 -25.41 9.69 -16.74
CA LEU A 23 -25.60 8.26 -16.48
C LEU A 23 -24.74 7.77 -15.31
N ALA A 24 -23.48 8.17 -15.25
CA ALA A 24 -22.58 7.86 -14.14
C ALA A 24 -23.09 8.46 -12.83
N GLU A 25 -23.67 9.65 -12.87
CA GLU A 25 -24.22 10.35 -11.72
C GLU A 25 -25.54 9.74 -11.24
N LYS A 26 -26.37 9.16 -12.13
CA LYS A 26 -27.54 8.37 -11.73
C LYS A 26 -27.12 7.05 -11.09
N ASN A 27 -26.05 6.44 -11.60
CA ASN A 27 -25.56 5.12 -11.17
C ASN A 27 -24.35 5.18 -10.22
N ARG A 28 -24.27 6.19 -9.31
CA ARG A 28 -23.07 6.45 -8.47
C ARG A 28 -22.56 5.25 -7.66
N ARG A 29 -23.40 4.26 -7.35
CA ARG A 29 -23.07 3.08 -6.54
C ARG A 29 -22.61 1.87 -7.38
N SER A 30 -22.76 1.92 -8.70
CA SER A 30 -22.39 0.82 -9.59
C SER A 30 -20.89 0.51 -9.56
N LYS A 31 -20.54 -0.78 -9.78
CA LYS A 31 -19.17 -1.23 -9.96
C LYS A 31 -18.49 -0.59 -11.18
N TRP A 32 -19.27 -0.22 -12.20
CA TRP A 32 -18.76 0.43 -13.41
C TRP A 32 -18.17 1.82 -13.13
N VAL A 33 -18.88 2.63 -12.33
CA VAL A 33 -18.44 3.98 -11.93
C VAL A 33 -17.30 3.91 -10.90
N ASN A 34 -17.37 2.95 -9.98
CA ASN A 34 -16.38 2.81 -8.90
C ASN A 34 -15.29 1.78 -9.23
N ASN A 35 -14.59 2.01 -10.35
CA ASN A 35 -13.60 1.09 -10.90
C ASN A 35 -12.17 1.70 -10.85
N PRO A 36 -11.14 0.92 -10.43
CA PRO A 36 -9.74 1.34 -10.56
C PRO A 36 -9.31 1.84 -11.94
N TYR A 37 -9.85 1.29 -13.03
CA TYR A 37 -9.51 1.69 -14.41
C TYR A 37 -9.99 3.11 -14.71
N VAL A 38 -11.23 3.44 -14.34
CA VAL A 38 -11.80 4.80 -14.48
C VAL A 38 -10.96 5.80 -13.69
N TYR A 39 -10.61 5.47 -12.43
CA TYR A 39 -9.73 6.31 -11.63
C TYR A 39 -8.37 6.53 -12.33
N THR A 40 -7.75 5.47 -12.85
CA THR A 40 -6.45 5.59 -13.52
C THR A 40 -6.52 6.44 -14.78
N LEU A 41 -7.51 6.19 -15.64
CA LEU A 41 -7.74 6.96 -16.86
C LEU A 41 -8.06 8.43 -16.54
N SER A 42 -8.72 8.71 -15.42
CA SER A 42 -8.96 10.09 -15.01
C SER A 42 -7.67 10.86 -14.66
N LEU A 43 -6.59 10.18 -14.24
CA LEU A 43 -5.29 10.83 -14.01
C LEU A 43 -4.69 11.37 -15.33
N ALA A 44 -5.11 10.87 -16.48
CA ALA A 44 -4.70 11.37 -17.79
C ALA A 44 -5.28 12.76 -18.15
N VAL A 45 -6.00 13.43 -17.24
CA VAL A 45 -6.16 14.91 -17.24
C VAL A 45 -4.81 15.62 -17.23
N TYR A 46 -3.74 14.92 -16.84
CA TYR A 46 -2.38 15.40 -17.03
C TYR A 46 -2.05 15.67 -18.50
N CYS A 47 -2.59 14.86 -19.42
CA CYS A 47 -2.45 15.05 -20.86
C CYS A 47 -3.48 16.05 -21.40
N THR A 48 -3.03 17.28 -21.59
CA THR A 48 -3.77 18.47 -22.03
C THR A 48 -3.52 18.76 -23.52
N ALA A 49 -4.09 19.83 -24.07
CA ALA A 49 -3.78 20.22 -25.45
C ALA A 49 -2.29 20.56 -25.65
N TRP A 50 -1.61 21.00 -24.59
CA TRP A 50 -0.16 21.21 -24.62
C TRP A 50 0.63 19.92 -24.83
N THR A 51 0.21 18.81 -24.21
CA THR A 51 0.83 17.51 -24.48
C THR A 51 0.39 16.92 -25.82
N TYR A 52 -0.85 17.18 -26.23
CA TYR A 52 -1.43 16.61 -27.45
C TYR A 52 -0.85 17.25 -28.72
N TYR A 53 -0.75 18.57 -28.75
CA TYR A 53 -0.19 19.35 -29.88
C TYR A 53 1.25 19.80 -29.59
N GLY A 54 1.45 20.49 -28.47
CA GLY A 54 2.74 21.10 -28.12
C GLY A 54 3.90 20.11 -28.01
N SER A 55 3.68 18.86 -27.58
CA SER A 55 4.78 17.87 -27.53
C SER A 55 5.34 17.50 -28.91
N VAL A 56 4.49 17.49 -29.94
CA VAL A 56 4.92 17.29 -31.34
C VAL A 56 5.76 18.48 -31.79
N GLY A 57 5.33 19.71 -31.46
CA GLY A 57 6.10 20.93 -31.76
C GLY A 57 7.46 20.97 -31.07
N ILE A 58 7.52 20.62 -29.78
CA ILE A 58 8.79 20.52 -29.03
C ILE A 58 9.68 19.43 -29.64
N ALA A 59 9.12 18.27 -29.99
CA ALA A 59 9.86 17.19 -30.63
C ALA A 59 10.42 17.59 -32.00
N ALA A 60 9.65 18.33 -32.78
CA ALA A 60 10.09 18.82 -34.10
C ALA A 60 11.22 19.85 -33.95
N ASN A 61 11.09 20.80 -33.02
CA ASN A 61 12.02 21.92 -32.89
C ASN A 61 13.27 21.58 -32.09
N THR A 62 13.12 20.83 -31.00
CA THR A 62 14.17 20.60 -30.00
C THR A 62 14.49 19.13 -29.75
N GLY A 63 13.85 18.21 -30.49
CA GLY A 63 14.13 16.78 -30.40
C GLY A 63 13.61 16.16 -29.12
N ILE A 64 14.41 15.32 -28.47
CA ILE A 64 14.01 14.54 -27.28
C ILE A 64 13.58 15.36 -26.05
N ASN A 65 13.74 16.69 -26.05
CA ASN A 65 13.43 17.59 -24.92
C ASN A 65 11.94 17.66 -24.52
N PHE A 66 11.02 17.01 -25.24
CA PHE A 66 9.63 16.84 -24.81
C PHE A 66 9.47 15.76 -23.70
N LEU A 67 10.37 14.78 -23.64
CA LEU A 67 10.27 13.62 -22.73
C LEU A 67 10.30 13.96 -21.22
N PRO A 68 11.10 14.94 -20.73
CA PRO A 68 11.14 15.29 -19.30
C PRO A 68 9.78 15.52 -18.64
N ILE A 69 8.83 16.09 -19.38
CA ILE A 69 7.47 16.37 -18.91
C ILE A 69 6.72 15.07 -18.57
N TYR A 70 6.98 13.98 -19.28
CA TYR A 70 6.35 12.68 -19.07
C TYR A 70 7.14 11.80 -18.10
N LEU A 71 8.48 11.91 -18.11
CA LEU A 71 9.36 11.15 -17.23
C LEU A 71 9.15 11.49 -15.75
N GLY A 72 8.92 12.76 -15.41
CA GLY A 72 8.63 13.17 -14.03
C GLY A 72 7.46 12.38 -13.39
N PRO A 73 6.26 12.38 -14.00
CA PRO A 73 5.12 11.58 -13.54
C PRO A 73 5.37 10.07 -13.54
N VAL A 74 6.12 9.54 -14.51
CA VAL A 74 6.50 8.11 -14.54
C VAL A 74 7.37 7.76 -13.33
N ILE A 75 8.34 8.60 -12.98
CA ILE A 75 9.19 8.44 -11.79
C ILE A 75 8.39 8.65 -10.49
N ALA A 76 7.38 9.52 -10.50
CA ALA A 76 6.48 9.73 -9.38
C ALA A 76 5.57 8.54 -9.07
N ALA A 77 5.21 7.74 -10.08
CA ALA A 77 4.22 6.69 -9.95
C ALA A 77 4.58 5.62 -8.88
N PRO A 78 5.81 5.05 -8.83
CA PRO A 78 6.20 4.16 -7.73
C PRO A 78 6.08 4.80 -6.34
N LEU A 79 6.43 6.08 -6.20
CA LEU A 79 6.37 6.81 -4.93
C LEU A 79 4.95 7.09 -4.45
N TRP A 80 3.93 6.97 -5.32
CA TRP A 80 2.54 7.09 -4.91
C TRP A 80 2.15 6.12 -3.80
N ILE A 81 2.78 4.93 -3.73
CA ILE A 81 2.52 3.95 -2.67
C ILE A 81 2.81 4.51 -1.27
N VAL A 82 3.78 5.44 -1.17
CA VAL A 82 4.21 6.09 0.06
C VAL A 82 3.54 7.47 0.17
N LEU A 83 3.80 8.36 -0.79
CA LEU A 83 3.38 9.76 -0.75
C LEU A 83 1.87 9.89 -0.96
N LEU A 84 1.37 9.48 -2.13
CA LEU A 84 -0.01 9.74 -2.52
C LEU A 84 -1.00 8.97 -1.64
N ARG A 85 -0.67 7.73 -1.24
CA ARG A 85 -1.47 6.98 -0.26
C ARG A 85 -1.62 7.73 1.06
N LYS A 86 -0.53 8.29 1.59
CA LYS A 86 -0.52 9.05 2.83
C LYS A 86 -1.38 10.31 2.70
N ILE A 87 -1.22 11.05 1.61
CA ILE A 87 -2.01 12.24 1.28
C ILE A 87 -3.52 11.89 1.20
N ILE A 88 -3.89 10.84 0.45
CA ILE A 88 -5.28 10.37 0.31
C ILE A 88 -5.90 10.05 1.68
N ARG A 89 -5.15 9.37 2.56
CA ARG A 89 -5.63 9.01 3.89
C ARG A 89 -5.93 10.23 4.75
N ILE A 90 -4.98 11.15 4.83
CA ILE A 90 -5.11 12.40 5.60
C ILE A 90 -6.30 13.22 5.06
N SER A 91 -6.40 13.37 3.74
CA SER A 91 -7.48 14.11 3.08
C SER A 91 -8.86 13.53 3.37
N LYS A 92 -9.01 12.20 3.31
CA LYS A 92 -10.29 11.53 3.61
C LYS A 92 -10.67 11.66 5.09
N GLN A 93 -9.72 11.59 6.01
CA GLN A 93 -9.97 11.68 7.45
C GLN A 93 -10.38 13.09 7.89
N HIS A 94 -9.87 14.13 7.24
CA HIS A 94 -10.16 15.54 7.56
C HIS A 94 -11.15 16.22 6.63
N LYS A 95 -11.75 15.49 5.68
CA LYS A 95 -12.65 16.05 4.64
C LYS A 95 -12.05 17.27 3.92
N ILE A 96 -10.77 17.17 3.60
CA ILE A 96 -10.02 18.21 2.88
C ILE A 96 -10.67 18.40 1.51
N SER A 97 -10.91 19.65 1.11
CA SER A 97 -11.59 19.97 -0.15
C SER A 97 -10.67 20.52 -1.24
N SER A 98 -9.42 20.86 -0.90
CA SER A 98 -8.44 21.39 -1.84
C SER A 98 -6.99 21.22 -1.37
N ILE A 99 -6.02 21.50 -2.26
CA ILE A 99 -4.60 21.50 -1.87
C ILE A 99 -4.25 22.63 -0.89
N ALA A 100 -4.95 23.78 -0.96
CA ALA A 100 -4.79 24.87 0.01
C ALA A 100 -5.24 24.46 1.41
N ASP A 101 -6.35 23.72 1.50
CA ASP A 101 -6.80 23.14 2.77
C ASP A 101 -5.79 22.10 3.28
N PHE A 102 -5.21 21.30 2.38
CA PHE A 102 -4.21 20.29 2.75
C PHE A 102 -2.97 20.92 3.38
N ILE A 103 -2.40 21.92 2.71
CA ILE A 103 -1.22 22.63 3.20
C ILE A 103 -1.57 23.42 4.46
N SER A 104 -2.66 24.18 4.49
CA SER A 104 -3.03 24.97 5.66
C SER A 104 -3.28 24.10 6.89
N LEU A 105 -3.91 22.93 6.74
CA LEU A 105 -4.14 21.96 7.82
C LEU A 105 -2.83 21.49 8.43
N ARG A 106 -1.83 21.17 7.60
CA ARG A 106 -0.50 20.77 8.09
C ARG A 106 0.08 21.82 9.04
N TYR A 107 -0.08 23.10 8.73
CA TYR A 107 0.45 24.21 9.52
C TYR A 107 -0.61 24.87 10.42
N GLY A 108 -1.42 24.06 11.11
CA GLY A 108 -2.31 24.54 12.16
C GLY A 108 -3.62 25.19 11.69
N ASN A 109 -4.06 24.91 10.46
CA ASN A 109 -5.18 25.57 9.78
C ASN A 109 -4.98 27.10 9.66
N SER A 110 -3.78 27.52 9.24
CA SER A 110 -3.49 28.94 9.00
C SER A 110 -4.28 29.47 7.81
N ARG A 111 -5.19 30.43 8.09
CA ARG A 111 -6.03 31.09 7.09
C ARG A 111 -5.22 31.86 6.05
N ILE A 112 -4.22 32.61 6.51
CA ILE A 112 -3.33 33.40 5.63
C ILE A 112 -2.58 32.47 4.69
N LEU A 113 -2.07 31.34 5.19
CA LEU A 113 -1.39 30.35 4.35
C LEU A 113 -2.33 29.74 3.30
N GLY A 114 -3.55 29.34 3.69
CA GLY A 114 -4.55 28.82 2.76
C GLY A 114 -4.93 29.81 1.64
N ALA A 115 -5.12 31.08 2.00
CA ALA A 115 -5.37 32.16 1.03
C ALA A 115 -4.17 32.37 0.10
N PHE A 116 -2.94 32.37 0.64
CA PHE A 116 -1.73 32.57 -0.15
C PHE A 116 -1.47 31.42 -1.13
N VAL A 117 -1.63 30.17 -0.70
CA VAL A 117 -1.58 28.99 -1.58
C VAL A 117 -2.63 29.09 -2.70
N THR A 118 -3.82 29.58 -2.37
CA THR A 118 -4.90 29.78 -3.36
C THR A 118 -4.52 30.83 -4.40
N LEU A 119 -3.92 31.95 -4.00
CA LEU A 119 -3.43 32.97 -4.91
C LEU A 119 -2.33 32.45 -5.84
N ILE A 120 -1.34 31.72 -5.31
CA ILE A 120 -0.29 31.09 -6.12
C ILE A 120 -0.89 30.15 -7.16
N CYS A 121 -1.84 29.30 -6.74
CA CYS A 121 -2.54 28.40 -7.65
C CYS A 121 -3.31 29.18 -8.72
N LEU A 122 -3.96 30.30 -8.38
CA LEU A 122 -4.71 31.13 -9.33
C LEU A 122 -3.79 31.78 -10.36
N PHE A 123 -2.68 32.39 -9.93
CA PHE A 123 -1.68 32.98 -10.82
C PHE A 123 -0.98 31.94 -11.70
N GLY A 124 -0.74 30.73 -11.18
CA GLY A 124 -0.14 29.65 -11.96
C GLY A 124 -1.12 29.03 -12.97
N THR A 125 -2.39 28.90 -12.65
CA THR A 125 -3.34 28.14 -13.49
C THR A 125 -4.13 28.96 -14.50
N ILE A 126 -4.37 30.26 -14.26
CA ILE A 126 -5.10 31.12 -15.23
C ILE A 126 -4.35 31.20 -16.58
N PRO A 127 -3.04 31.51 -16.63
CA PRO A 127 -2.29 31.50 -17.89
C PRO A 127 -2.33 30.13 -18.57
N TYR A 128 -2.38 29.06 -17.78
CA TYR A 128 -2.45 27.71 -18.30
C TYR A 128 -3.83 27.35 -18.88
N ILE A 129 -4.92 27.90 -18.33
CA ILE A 129 -6.26 27.79 -18.92
C ILE A 129 -6.33 28.61 -20.21
N SER A 130 -5.75 29.81 -20.21
CA SER A 130 -5.64 30.67 -21.39
C SER A 130 -4.97 29.95 -22.56
N LEU A 131 -3.89 29.22 -22.28
CA LEU A 131 -3.21 28.36 -23.24
C LEU A 131 -4.13 27.31 -23.89
N GLN A 132 -5.09 26.76 -23.12
CA GLN A 132 -6.03 25.80 -23.68
C GLN A 132 -7.05 26.46 -24.62
N LEU A 133 -7.49 27.69 -24.30
CA LEU A 133 -8.38 28.45 -25.17
C LEU A 133 -7.69 28.77 -26.51
N LYS A 134 -6.41 29.17 -26.47
CA LYS A 134 -5.57 29.34 -27.66
C LYS A 134 -5.57 28.11 -28.55
N ALA A 135 -5.29 26.94 -27.97
CA ALA A 135 -5.25 25.69 -28.72
C ALA A 135 -6.60 25.36 -29.39
N VAL A 136 -7.74 25.73 -28.79
CA VAL A 136 -9.05 25.58 -29.47
C VAL A 136 -9.20 26.55 -30.62
N SER A 137 -8.83 27.82 -30.44
CA SER A 137 -8.92 28.83 -31.52
C SER A 137 -8.13 28.40 -32.74
N GLU A 138 -6.83 28.13 -32.56
CA GLU A 138 -5.92 27.83 -33.67
C GLU A 138 -6.31 26.53 -34.38
N THR A 139 -6.78 25.51 -33.65
CA THR A 139 -7.21 24.26 -34.28
C THR A 139 -8.57 24.36 -34.96
N PHE A 140 -9.45 25.25 -34.48
CA PHE A 140 -10.69 25.57 -35.17
C PHE A 140 -10.40 26.28 -36.49
N GLU A 141 -9.53 27.30 -36.45
CA GLU A 141 -9.10 28.08 -37.61
C GLU A 141 -8.49 27.18 -38.70
N ILE A 142 -7.55 26.30 -38.32
CA ILE A 142 -6.92 25.34 -39.24
C ILE A 142 -7.95 24.41 -39.90
N MET A 143 -9.03 24.04 -39.21
CA MET A 143 -10.06 23.16 -39.76
C MET A 143 -11.09 23.89 -40.63
N SER A 144 -11.28 25.19 -40.43
CA SER A 144 -12.28 25.99 -41.14
C SER A 144 -11.88 26.46 -42.53
N ASP A 145 -10.60 26.35 -42.92
CA ASP A 145 -10.03 26.90 -44.17
C ASP A 145 -10.27 28.42 -44.38
N GLU A 146 -10.69 29.16 -43.35
CA GLU A 146 -10.75 30.62 -43.43
C GLU A 146 -9.35 31.21 -43.22
N THR A 147 -8.85 31.93 -44.23
CA THR A 147 -7.66 32.78 -44.13
C THR A 147 -7.91 33.88 -43.10
N SER A 148 -7.26 33.77 -41.94
CA SER A 148 -7.05 34.84 -40.96
C SER A 148 -8.18 35.87 -40.83
N TYR A 149 -9.34 35.46 -40.34
CA TYR A 149 -10.31 36.42 -39.81
C TYR A 149 -9.79 36.90 -38.45
N ILE A 150 -8.97 37.96 -38.46
CA ILE A 150 -8.59 38.66 -37.23
C ILE A 150 -9.84 39.43 -36.77
N SER A 151 -10.66 38.80 -35.93
CA SER A 151 -11.80 39.47 -35.32
C SER A 151 -11.30 40.67 -34.50
N THR A 152 -11.66 41.87 -34.95
CA THR A 152 -11.30 43.15 -34.32
C THR A 152 -12.20 43.48 -33.13
N ALA A 153 -13.37 42.80 -33.02
CA ALA A 153 -14.31 42.91 -31.92
C ALA A 153 -14.40 41.60 -31.11
N ILE A 154 -14.59 41.71 -29.79
CA ILE A 154 -14.78 40.56 -28.87
C ILE A 154 -15.97 39.68 -29.29
N ILE A 155 -16.98 40.28 -29.93
CA ILE A 155 -18.21 39.61 -30.36
C ILE A 155 -17.98 38.74 -31.60
N ASP A 156 -16.95 39.02 -32.39
CA ASP A 156 -16.64 38.27 -33.61
C ASP A 156 -15.60 37.17 -33.35
N ASP A 157 -15.02 37.09 -32.14
CA ASP A 157 -14.03 36.07 -31.77
C ASP A 157 -14.73 34.74 -31.42
N SER A 158 -14.52 33.71 -32.25
CA SER A 158 -15.06 32.35 -32.02
C SER A 158 -14.58 31.77 -30.67
N THR A 159 -13.38 32.13 -30.22
CA THR A 159 -12.79 31.73 -28.93
C THR A 159 -13.61 32.23 -27.75
N PHE A 160 -14.20 33.43 -27.86
CA PHE A 160 -15.05 33.98 -26.81
C PHE A 160 -16.29 33.11 -26.59
N TYR A 161 -16.95 32.68 -27.65
CA TYR A 161 -18.11 31.81 -27.57
C TYR A 161 -17.76 30.41 -27.04
N VAL A 162 -16.61 29.86 -27.44
CA VAL A 162 -16.10 28.60 -26.88
C VAL A 162 -15.86 28.76 -25.38
N ALA A 163 -15.19 29.83 -24.94
CA ALA A 163 -14.94 30.09 -23.53
C ALA A 163 -16.25 30.25 -22.73
N LEU A 164 -17.24 30.94 -23.29
CA LEU A 164 -18.57 31.10 -22.70
C LEU A 164 -19.30 29.74 -22.58
N LEU A 165 -19.28 28.93 -23.63
CA LEU A 165 -19.86 27.59 -23.64
C LEU A 165 -19.21 26.69 -22.58
N LEU A 166 -17.88 26.70 -22.50
CA LEU A 166 -17.11 25.98 -21.48
C LEU A 166 -17.45 26.48 -20.06
N ALA A 167 -17.63 27.79 -19.87
CA ALA A 167 -18.00 28.35 -18.58
C ALA A 167 -19.40 27.91 -18.14
N ILE A 168 -20.38 27.94 -19.04
CA ILE A 168 -21.74 27.44 -18.78
C ILE A 168 -21.69 25.95 -18.42
N PHE A 169 -20.96 25.17 -19.21
CA PHE A 169 -20.82 23.73 -19.00
C PHE A 169 -20.13 23.40 -17.66
N ALA A 170 -18.98 24.02 -17.37
CA ALA A 170 -18.25 23.85 -16.11
C ALA A 170 -19.11 24.24 -14.90
N THR A 171 -19.89 25.31 -15.02
CA THR A 171 -20.82 25.78 -13.98
C THR A 171 -21.90 24.73 -13.69
N PHE A 172 -22.46 24.11 -14.72
CA PHE A 172 -23.52 23.11 -14.58
C PHE A 172 -23.03 21.82 -13.91
N PHE A 173 -21.83 21.35 -14.25
CA PHE A 173 -21.24 20.15 -13.65
C PHE A 173 -20.64 20.38 -12.26
N GLY A 174 -19.95 21.50 -12.07
CA GLY A 174 -19.13 21.75 -10.89
C GLY A 174 -19.87 22.22 -9.64
N THR A 175 -21.14 22.65 -9.75
CA THR A 175 -21.83 23.37 -8.65
C THR A 175 -23.10 22.68 -8.13
N GLN A 176 -23.22 21.38 -8.38
CA GLN A 176 -24.42 20.61 -8.00
C GLN A 176 -24.52 20.37 -6.48
N SER A 177 -23.40 20.19 -5.77
CA SER A 177 -23.33 20.04 -4.31
C SER A 177 -22.80 21.30 -3.60
N THR A 178 -23.14 21.46 -2.32
CA THR A 178 -22.55 22.49 -1.44
C THR A 178 -21.32 21.99 -0.71
N ASP A 179 -21.31 20.72 -0.32
CA ASP A 179 -20.13 20.08 0.27
C ASP A 179 -19.13 19.81 -0.85
N ALA A 180 -18.02 20.56 -0.86
CA ALA A 180 -16.95 20.38 -1.84
C ALA A 180 -16.13 19.10 -1.61
N SER A 181 -16.27 18.47 -0.44
CA SER A 181 -15.66 17.16 -0.17
C SER A 181 -16.48 16.00 -0.75
N GLU A 182 -17.72 16.24 -1.22
CA GLU A 182 -18.47 15.25 -1.97
C GLU A 182 -17.84 15.01 -3.35
N LYS A 183 -17.83 13.74 -3.76
CA LYS A 183 -17.12 13.28 -4.96
C LYS A 183 -17.98 13.45 -6.21
N HIS A 184 -17.40 14.01 -7.27
CA HIS A 184 -18.03 14.27 -8.55
C HIS A 184 -17.82 13.09 -9.50
N LYS A 185 -18.50 11.98 -9.22
CA LYS A 185 -18.26 10.72 -9.95
C LYS A 185 -18.60 10.83 -11.44
N GLY A 186 -19.64 11.58 -11.81
CA GLY A 186 -19.97 11.84 -13.21
C GLY A 186 -18.84 12.52 -13.99
N ILE A 187 -18.21 13.55 -13.40
CA ILE A 187 -17.07 14.27 -14.01
C ILE A 187 -15.90 13.31 -14.23
N ILE A 188 -15.57 12.49 -13.24
CA ILE A 188 -14.44 11.56 -13.31
C ILE A 188 -14.62 10.49 -14.38
N VAL A 189 -15.85 10.00 -14.58
CA VAL A 189 -16.16 9.06 -15.67
C VAL A 189 -16.06 9.73 -17.03
N SER A 190 -16.60 10.95 -17.20
CA SER A 190 -16.47 11.72 -18.46
C SER A 190 -15.01 11.91 -18.84
N VAL A 191 -14.21 12.37 -17.87
CA VAL A 191 -12.79 12.61 -18.04
C VAL A 191 -12.02 11.32 -18.39
N ALA A 192 -12.37 10.19 -17.77
CA ALA A 192 -11.76 8.90 -18.10
C ALA A 192 -12.10 8.47 -19.54
N PHE A 193 -13.35 8.68 -19.97
CA PHE A 193 -13.80 8.39 -21.33
C PHE A 193 -13.09 9.30 -22.36
N GLU A 194 -13.02 10.59 -22.08
CA GLU A 194 -12.25 11.57 -22.87
C GLU A 194 -10.79 11.15 -23.04
N SER A 195 -10.15 10.69 -21.96
CA SER A 195 -8.76 10.23 -22.01
C SER A 195 -8.57 8.99 -22.89
N VAL A 196 -9.56 8.08 -22.94
CA VAL A 196 -9.54 6.95 -23.89
C VAL A 196 -9.62 7.46 -25.32
N LEU A 197 -10.55 8.37 -25.62
CA LEU A 197 -10.70 8.93 -26.96
C LEU A 197 -9.43 9.65 -27.42
N LYS A 198 -8.82 10.48 -26.57
CA LYS A 198 -7.53 11.15 -26.86
C LYS A 198 -6.47 10.13 -27.28
N LEU A 199 -6.28 9.09 -26.47
CA LEU A 199 -5.26 8.08 -26.73
C LEU A 199 -5.56 7.33 -28.02
N VAL A 200 -6.80 6.87 -28.22
CA VAL A 200 -7.19 6.13 -29.43
C VAL A 200 -6.99 6.98 -30.68
N PHE A 201 -7.48 8.23 -30.68
CA PHE A 201 -7.32 9.11 -31.84
C PHE A 201 -5.84 9.42 -32.11
N PHE A 202 -5.03 9.63 -31.07
CA PHE A 202 -3.60 9.88 -31.21
C PHE A 202 -2.83 8.65 -31.75
N LEU A 203 -3.20 7.44 -31.32
CA LEU A 203 -2.61 6.21 -31.83
C LEU A 203 -3.01 5.94 -33.29
N ILE A 204 -4.26 6.23 -33.68
CA ILE A 204 -4.72 6.08 -35.06
C ILE A 204 -3.95 7.02 -35.99
N ILE A 205 -3.84 8.31 -35.65
CA ILE A 205 -3.07 9.27 -36.47
C ILE A 205 -1.59 8.92 -36.50
N GLY A 206 -1.01 8.51 -35.36
CA GLY A 206 0.39 8.09 -35.30
C GLY A 206 0.67 6.87 -36.17
N GLY A 207 -0.23 5.88 -36.15
CA GLY A 207 -0.15 4.71 -37.02
C GLY A 207 -0.32 5.06 -38.50
N TYR A 208 -1.29 5.91 -38.85
CA TYR A 208 -1.49 6.40 -40.21
C TYR A 208 -0.25 7.14 -40.75
N ILE A 209 0.28 8.10 -40.00
CA ILE A 209 1.48 8.83 -40.42
C ILE A 209 2.66 7.88 -40.55
N THR A 210 2.89 7.00 -39.57
CA THR A 210 4.10 6.18 -39.53
C THR A 210 4.11 5.05 -40.54
N PHE A 211 2.96 4.43 -40.84
CA PHE A 211 2.88 3.22 -41.66
C PHE A 211 2.15 3.39 -42.99
N TYR A 212 1.35 4.45 -43.16
CA TYR A 212 0.64 4.71 -44.42
C TYR A 212 1.27 5.86 -45.21
N LEU A 213 1.59 6.99 -44.57
CA LEU A 213 2.31 8.09 -45.24
C LEU A 213 3.80 7.77 -45.45
N PHE A 214 4.35 6.92 -44.59
CA PHE A 214 5.72 6.44 -44.64
C PHE A 214 5.73 4.93 -44.50
N ASP A 215 6.75 4.26 -45.03
CA ASP A 215 6.87 2.79 -45.02
C ASP A 215 7.44 2.27 -43.68
N GLY A 216 6.87 2.77 -42.57
CA GLY A 216 7.25 2.39 -41.20
C GLY A 216 8.25 3.33 -40.53
N THR A 217 8.57 3.00 -39.27
CA THR A 217 9.47 3.81 -38.42
C THR A 217 10.88 3.94 -39.00
N THR A 218 11.36 2.91 -39.69
CA THR A 218 12.67 2.88 -40.35
C THR A 218 12.75 3.81 -41.55
N ASP A 219 11.68 3.94 -42.33
CA ASP A 219 11.65 4.84 -43.49
C ASP A 219 11.75 6.32 -43.06
N ILE A 220 10.92 6.72 -42.08
CA ILE A 220 10.99 8.07 -41.49
C ILE A 220 12.38 8.33 -40.91
N TYR A 221 12.93 7.38 -40.15
CA TYR A 221 14.26 7.50 -39.57
C TYR A 221 15.33 7.71 -40.66
N ASN A 222 15.33 6.89 -41.70
CA ASN A 222 16.31 6.98 -42.78
C ASN A 222 16.24 8.33 -43.50
N LYS A 223 15.03 8.79 -43.86
CA LYS A 223 14.82 10.11 -44.47
C LYS A 223 15.27 11.25 -43.57
N MET A 224 14.95 11.17 -42.28
CA MET A 224 15.32 12.21 -41.32
C MET A 224 16.83 12.19 -41.01
N SER A 225 17.49 11.02 -41.06
CA SER A 225 18.91 10.86 -40.72
C SER A 225 19.87 11.61 -41.65
N VAL A 226 19.42 11.90 -42.88
CA VAL A 226 20.18 12.64 -43.89
C VAL A 226 20.08 14.16 -43.70
N THR A 227 19.15 14.64 -42.87
CA THR A 227 19.00 16.08 -42.61
C THR A 227 20.09 16.61 -41.68
N GLU A 228 20.56 17.84 -41.94
CA GLU A 228 21.69 18.45 -41.22
C GLU A 228 21.47 18.54 -39.69
N ASN A 229 20.23 18.69 -39.24
CA ASN A 229 19.88 18.87 -37.83
C ASN A 229 19.59 17.56 -37.07
N PHE A 230 19.73 16.40 -37.70
CA PHE A 230 19.30 15.14 -37.11
C PHE A 230 20.04 14.77 -35.81
N LYS A 231 21.36 14.95 -35.78
CA LYS A 231 22.20 14.62 -34.62
C LYS A 231 21.84 15.47 -33.40
N GLN A 232 21.49 16.74 -33.60
CA GLN A 232 21.07 17.65 -32.53
C GLN A 232 19.69 17.28 -31.96
N LEU A 233 18.78 16.78 -32.81
CA LEU A 233 17.43 16.38 -32.39
C LEU A 233 17.39 15.03 -31.64
N THR A 234 18.40 14.18 -31.84
CA THR A 234 18.40 12.79 -31.33
C THR A 234 19.34 12.54 -30.16
N SER A 235 20.34 13.41 -29.93
CA SER A 235 21.36 13.19 -28.91
C SER A 235 21.35 14.25 -27.81
N LEU A 236 21.63 13.82 -26.56
CA LEU A 236 22.05 14.71 -25.48
C LEU A 236 23.53 15.01 -25.68
N SER A 237 23.85 16.08 -26.41
CA SER A 237 25.22 16.38 -26.83
C SER A 237 26.09 16.99 -25.73
N SER A 238 25.50 17.52 -24.64
CA SER A 238 26.25 18.20 -23.56
C SER A 238 25.78 17.82 -22.15
N VAL A 239 26.70 17.92 -21.18
CA VAL A 239 26.40 17.77 -19.74
C VAL A 239 25.35 18.80 -19.29
N GLU A 240 25.40 20.00 -19.87
CA GLU A 240 24.44 21.09 -19.65
C GLU A 240 23.00 20.68 -20.03
N SER A 241 22.84 19.97 -21.15
CA SER A 241 21.54 19.42 -21.56
C SER A 241 21.02 18.40 -20.54
N GLY A 242 21.93 17.64 -19.92
CA GLY A 242 21.62 16.73 -18.82
C GLY A 242 21.09 17.44 -17.57
N PHE A 243 21.71 18.56 -17.18
CA PHE A 243 21.21 19.39 -16.07
C PHE A 243 19.83 19.97 -16.37
N ASN A 244 19.61 20.45 -17.59
CA ASN A 244 18.30 20.92 -18.03
C ASN A 244 17.24 19.82 -17.91
N TRP A 245 17.54 18.62 -18.40
CA TRP A 245 16.67 17.46 -18.24
C TRP A 245 16.36 17.15 -16.78
N PHE A 246 17.37 17.14 -15.91
CA PHE A 246 17.19 16.88 -14.49
C PHE A 246 16.19 17.85 -13.84
N PHE A 247 16.38 19.16 -14.04
CA PHE A 247 15.48 20.16 -13.46
C PHE A 247 14.08 20.11 -14.07
N MET A 248 13.96 19.82 -15.37
CA MET A 248 12.67 19.69 -16.04
C MET A 248 11.91 18.43 -15.59
N ILE A 249 12.61 17.32 -15.36
CA ILE A 249 12.04 16.10 -14.76
C ILE A 249 11.58 16.39 -13.33
N ALA A 250 12.42 17.06 -12.53
CA ALA A 250 12.09 17.45 -11.15
C ALA A 250 10.87 18.38 -11.10
N LEU A 251 10.80 19.36 -11.99
CA LEU A 251 9.67 20.28 -12.12
C LEU A 251 8.38 19.50 -12.41
N SER A 252 8.40 18.61 -13.41
CA SER A 252 7.23 17.81 -13.79
C SER A 252 6.83 16.81 -12.69
N PHE A 253 7.82 16.23 -12.01
CA PHE A 253 7.62 15.37 -10.85
C PHE A 253 6.87 16.10 -9.73
N MET A 254 7.14 17.38 -9.49
CA MET A 254 6.39 18.16 -8.50
C MET A 254 5.00 18.53 -9.01
N ALA A 255 4.89 18.92 -10.28
CA ALA A 255 3.64 19.34 -10.90
C ALA A 255 2.53 18.28 -10.80
N ILE A 256 2.84 17.00 -10.99
CA ILE A 256 1.84 15.91 -10.91
C ILE A 256 1.17 15.80 -9.52
N PHE A 257 1.82 16.29 -8.45
CA PHE A 257 1.21 16.33 -7.11
C PHE A 257 0.55 17.68 -6.80
N LEU A 258 1.18 18.78 -7.23
CA LEU A 258 0.87 20.12 -6.74
C LEU A 258 -0.18 20.86 -7.57
N LEU A 259 -0.37 20.48 -8.84
CA LEU A 259 -1.37 21.11 -9.69
C LEU A 259 -2.78 20.91 -9.09
N PRO A 260 -3.59 21.98 -8.91
CA PRO A 260 -4.91 21.87 -8.29
C PRO A 260 -5.81 20.81 -8.92
N ARG A 261 -5.83 20.74 -10.26
CA ARG A 261 -6.58 19.72 -11.01
C ARG A 261 -6.09 18.30 -10.72
N GLN A 262 -4.77 18.12 -10.61
CA GLN A 262 -4.17 16.81 -10.35
C GLN A 262 -4.42 16.39 -8.91
N PHE A 263 -4.31 17.31 -7.96
CA PHE A 263 -4.66 17.04 -6.57
C PHE A 263 -6.15 16.67 -6.43
N GLN A 264 -7.05 17.39 -7.12
CA GLN A 264 -8.48 17.06 -7.15
C GLN A 264 -8.72 15.61 -7.60
N VAL A 265 -8.22 15.24 -8.79
CA VAL A 265 -8.46 13.92 -9.38
C VAL A 265 -7.74 12.80 -8.62
N SER A 266 -6.46 12.99 -8.31
CA SER A 266 -5.62 11.95 -7.70
C SER A 266 -5.96 11.71 -6.23
N VAL A 267 -6.30 12.76 -5.46
CA VAL A 267 -6.50 12.67 -4.01
C VAL A 267 -7.98 12.67 -3.64
N LEU A 268 -8.70 13.72 -4.03
CA LEU A 268 -10.04 14.02 -3.51
C LEU A 268 -11.09 13.11 -4.13
N GLU A 269 -10.98 12.86 -5.43
CA GLU A 269 -11.91 12.03 -6.19
C GLU A 269 -11.60 10.53 -6.09
N ASN A 270 -10.49 10.16 -5.44
CA ASN A 270 -10.18 8.76 -5.17
C ASN A 270 -11.22 8.13 -4.22
N SER A 271 -11.97 7.15 -4.72
CA SER A 271 -12.97 6.44 -3.89
C SER A 271 -12.32 5.47 -2.89
N ARG A 272 -11.34 4.68 -3.32
CA ARG A 272 -10.69 3.64 -2.50
C ARG A 272 -9.17 3.69 -2.67
N GLU A 273 -8.44 3.64 -1.55
CA GLU A 273 -6.97 3.64 -1.53
C GLU A 273 -6.39 2.49 -2.37
N LYS A 274 -7.09 1.35 -2.47
CA LYS A 274 -6.67 0.19 -3.27
C LYS A 274 -6.58 0.49 -4.78
N HIS A 275 -7.31 1.48 -5.30
CA HIS A 275 -7.27 1.83 -6.73
C HIS A 275 -5.87 2.27 -7.16
N LEU A 276 -5.10 2.84 -6.22
CA LEU A 276 -3.75 3.30 -6.47
C LEU A 276 -2.81 2.18 -6.92
N LYS A 277 -3.00 0.94 -6.44
CA LYS A 277 -2.16 -0.21 -6.83
C LYS A 277 -2.18 -0.47 -8.34
N LYS A 278 -3.32 -0.24 -9.00
CA LYS A 278 -3.44 -0.38 -10.46
C LYS A 278 -2.94 0.87 -11.18
N ALA A 279 -3.21 2.06 -10.63
CA ALA A 279 -2.78 3.32 -11.23
C ALA A 279 -1.26 3.44 -11.39
N ILE A 280 -0.48 2.88 -10.45
CA ILE A 280 0.99 2.90 -10.49
C ILE A 280 1.57 2.30 -11.78
N TRP A 281 0.89 1.33 -12.40
CA TRP A 281 1.36 0.69 -13.63
C TRP A 281 0.64 1.21 -14.87
N LEU A 282 -0.68 1.36 -14.78
CA LEU A 282 -1.51 1.73 -15.91
C LEU A 282 -1.35 3.20 -16.32
N PHE A 283 -1.04 4.10 -15.38
CA PHE A 283 -0.81 5.51 -15.72
C PHE A 283 0.52 5.71 -16.48
N PRO A 284 1.67 5.17 -16.03
CA PRO A 284 2.88 5.17 -16.85
C PRO A 284 2.71 4.50 -18.21
N LEU A 285 1.96 3.38 -18.29
CA LEU A 285 1.65 2.73 -19.57
C LEU A 285 0.87 3.67 -20.51
N TYR A 286 -0.12 4.38 -19.99
CA TYR A 286 -0.85 5.40 -20.76
C TYR A 286 0.10 6.46 -21.31
N LEU A 287 1.00 7.01 -20.48
CA LEU A 287 1.96 8.02 -20.92
C LEU A 287 2.92 7.47 -21.98
N LEU A 288 3.37 6.22 -21.83
CA LEU A 288 4.25 5.57 -22.81
C LEU A 288 3.55 5.43 -24.17
N LEU A 289 2.32 4.91 -24.19
CA LEU A 289 1.55 4.76 -25.43
C LEU A 289 1.29 6.11 -26.10
N PHE A 290 0.99 7.13 -25.30
CA PHE A 290 0.77 8.49 -25.80
C PHE A 290 2.03 9.09 -26.44
N ASN A 291 3.22 8.79 -25.92
CA ASN A 291 4.48 9.34 -26.42
C ASN A 291 5.09 8.58 -27.59
N PHE A 292 4.70 7.32 -27.80
CA PHE A 292 5.34 6.44 -28.79
C PHE A 292 5.42 7.06 -30.19
N PHE A 293 4.32 7.68 -30.66
CA PHE A 293 4.27 8.27 -32.00
C PHE A 293 4.70 9.74 -32.09
N VAL A 294 4.90 10.44 -30.96
CA VAL A 294 5.18 11.89 -30.95
C VAL A 294 6.38 12.25 -31.83
N ILE A 295 7.48 11.51 -31.69
CA ILE A 295 8.72 11.80 -32.43
C ILE A 295 8.58 11.50 -33.92
N PHE A 296 7.85 10.46 -34.30
CA PHE A 296 7.63 10.09 -35.69
C PHE A 296 6.72 11.10 -36.40
N ILE A 297 5.68 11.57 -35.73
CA ILE A 297 4.80 12.64 -36.24
C ILE A 297 5.60 13.93 -36.43
N ALA A 298 6.47 14.27 -35.47
CA ALA A 298 7.30 15.45 -35.54
C ALA A 298 8.29 15.40 -36.72
N TRP A 299 8.95 14.27 -36.95
CA TRP A 299 9.85 14.07 -38.08
C TRP A 299 9.11 14.08 -39.41
N ALA A 300 7.96 13.39 -39.50
CA ALA A 300 7.10 13.42 -40.68
C ALA A 300 6.73 14.86 -41.06
N GLY A 301 6.25 15.65 -40.10
CA GLY A 301 5.90 17.05 -40.34
C GLY A 301 7.09 17.90 -40.77
N LYS A 302 8.29 17.68 -40.21
CA LYS A 302 9.50 18.36 -40.66
C LYS A 302 9.89 18.01 -42.10
N LEU A 303 9.78 16.73 -42.46
CA LEU A 303 10.08 16.26 -43.82
C LEU A 303 9.07 16.79 -44.84
N THR A 304 7.79 16.90 -44.48
CA THR A 304 6.73 17.38 -45.37
C THR A 304 6.72 18.90 -45.52
N PHE A 305 6.80 19.66 -44.42
CA PHE A 305 6.58 21.11 -44.43
C PHE A 305 7.85 21.96 -44.40
N GLY A 306 9.04 21.36 -44.23
CA GLY A 306 10.32 22.07 -44.24
C GLY A 306 10.47 23.15 -43.16
N GLY A 307 9.62 23.13 -42.11
CA GLY A 307 9.60 24.13 -41.04
C GLY A 307 8.83 25.42 -41.34
N THR A 308 8.09 25.50 -42.45
CA THR A 308 7.31 26.69 -42.83
C THR A 308 6.03 26.86 -42.01
N GLN A 309 5.44 25.74 -41.58
CA GLN A 309 4.21 25.69 -40.78
C GLN A 309 4.50 25.50 -39.30
N ASN A 310 3.59 25.96 -38.43
CA ASN A 310 3.72 25.78 -36.98
C ASN A 310 3.74 24.28 -36.60
N ALA A 311 4.89 23.84 -36.07
CA ALA A 311 5.17 22.46 -35.75
C ALA A 311 4.27 21.86 -34.64
N GLU A 312 3.65 22.70 -33.81
CA GLU A 312 2.71 22.25 -32.77
C GLU A 312 1.48 21.56 -33.39
N TYR A 313 1.13 21.91 -34.64
CA TYR A 313 -0.07 21.43 -35.31
C TYR A 313 0.19 20.37 -36.38
N TYR A 314 1.40 19.81 -36.50
CA TYR A 314 1.69 18.75 -37.48
C TYR A 314 0.78 17.54 -37.40
N THR A 315 0.33 17.17 -36.20
CA THR A 315 -0.68 16.13 -35.99
C THR A 315 -1.98 16.38 -36.77
N LEU A 316 -2.35 17.65 -36.96
CA LEU A 316 -3.55 18.10 -37.66
C LEU A 316 -3.26 18.46 -39.13
N LEU A 317 -2.13 19.09 -39.41
CA LEU A 317 -1.74 19.55 -40.74
C LEU A 317 -1.39 18.40 -41.68
N LEU A 318 -0.70 17.36 -41.20
CA LEU A 318 -0.35 16.19 -42.02
C LEU A 318 -1.58 15.52 -42.65
N PRO A 319 -2.63 15.12 -41.91
CA PRO A 319 -3.79 14.51 -42.55
C PRO A 319 -4.53 15.47 -43.49
N LEU A 320 -4.53 16.78 -43.23
CA LEU A 320 -5.14 17.79 -44.11
C LEU A 320 -4.39 17.93 -45.44
N GLU A 321 -3.05 17.97 -45.39
CA GLU A 321 -2.19 18.06 -46.59
C GLU A 321 -2.41 16.88 -47.54
N TYR A 322 -2.64 15.68 -47.00
CA TYR A 322 -2.94 14.47 -47.77
C TYR A 322 -4.45 14.25 -48.01
N GLY A 323 -5.29 15.27 -47.83
CA GLY A 323 -6.72 15.26 -48.16
C GLY A 323 -7.62 14.43 -47.24
N ASN A 324 -7.15 14.00 -46.06
CA ASN A 324 -7.89 13.16 -45.13
C ASN A 324 -8.57 13.98 -44.02
N SER A 325 -9.66 14.67 -44.37
CA SER A 325 -10.42 15.52 -43.44
C SER A 325 -11.07 14.74 -42.29
N PHE A 326 -11.41 13.46 -42.48
CA PHE A 326 -11.97 12.63 -41.42
C PHE A 326 -10.95 12.41 -40.29
N LEU A 327 -9.71 12.06 -40.65
CA LEU A 327 -8.66 11.83 -39.68
C LEU A 327 -8.25 13.14 -38.97
N ALA A 328 -8.20 14.25 -39.72
CA ALA A 328 -8.01 15.58 -39.13
C ALA A 328 -9.12 15.91 -38.11
N THR A 329 -10.38 15.57 -38.40
CA THR A 329 -11.50 15.75 -37.46
C THR A 329 -11.34 14.90 -36.19
N LEU A 330 -10.83 13.67 -36.29
CA LEU A 330 -10.56 12.84 -35.11
C LEU A 330 -9.46 13.45 -34.23
N VAL A 331 -8.39 13.96 -34.84
CA VAL A 331 -7.31 14.67 -34.13
C VAL A 331 -7.83 15.93 -33.46
N PHE A 332 -8.62 16.73 -34.19
CA PHE A 332 -9.29 17.93 -33.67
C PHE A 332 -10.14 17.59 -32.43
N LEU A 333 -10.98 16.56 -32.50
CA LEU A 333 -11.79 16.08 -31.38
C LEU A 333 -10.92 15.60 -30.21
N GLY A 334 -9.79 14.96 -30.47
CA GLY A 334 -8.82 14.55 -29.45
C GLY A 334 -8.21 15.74 -28.72
N GLY A 335 -7.76 16.77 -29.43
CA GLY A 335 -7.25 17.99 -28.83
C GLY A 335 -8.32 18.78 -28.08
N PHE A 336 -9.52 18.90 -28.65
CA PHE A 336 -10.66 19.57 -28.02
C PHE A 336 -11.08 18.86 -26.71
N SER A 337 -11.11 17.53 -26.72
CA SER A 337 -11.27 16.71 -25.52
C SER A 337 -10.20 17.00 -24.46
N ALA A 338 -8.96 17.23 -24.87
CA ALA A 338 -7.85 17.55 -23.98
C ALA A 338 -8.02 18.92 -23.30
N VAL A 339 -8.61 19.89 -24.01
CA VAL A 339 -8.97 21.20 -23.47
C VAL A 339 -10.12 21.08 -22.47
N ILE A 340 -11.24 20.45 -22.85
CA ILE A 340 -12.45 20.39 -22.03
C ILE A 340 -12.18 19.81 -20.64
N SER A 341 -11.67 18.57 -20.58
CA SER A 341 -11.34 17.90 -19.30
C SER A 341 -10.42 18.76 -18.43
N MET A 342 -9.39 19.38 -19.01
CA MET A 342 -8.47 20.20 -18.25
C MET A 342 -9.14 21.46 -17.69
N VAL A 343 -9.88 22.21 -18.51
CA VAL A 343 -10.51 23.48 -18.12
C VAL A 343 -11.58 23.24 -17.07
N ILE A 344 -12.43 22.23 -17.23
CA ILE A 344 -13.50 21.91 -16.26
C ILE A 344 -12.91 21.53 -14.90
N VAL A 345 -11.98 20.58 -14.87
CA VAL A 345 -11.43 20.09 -13.60
C VAL A 345 -10.60 21.17 -12.90
N SER A 346 -9.87 21.99 -13.66
CA SER A 346 -9.07 23.10 -13.09
C SER A 346 -9.95 24.19 -12.49
N THR A 347 -10.98 24.64 -13.22
CA THR A 347 -11.89 25.69 -12.76
C THR A 347 -12.76 25.22 -11.58
N LEU A 348 -13.15 23.94 -11.55
CA LEU A 348 -13.79 23.34 -10.38
C LEU A 348 -12.89 23.34 -9.15
N ALA A 349 -11.65 22.89 -9.29
CA ALA A 349 -10.68 22.88 -8.18
C ALA A 349 -10.40 24.30 -7.67
N LEU A 350 -10.16 25.25 -8.58
CA LEU A 350 -9.87 26.65 -8.23
C LEU A 350 -11.08 27.36 -7.63
N SER A 351 -12.28 27.18 -8.17
CA SER A 351 -13.49 27.80 -7.61
C SER A 351 -13.78 27.33 -6.19
N THR A 352 -13.49 26.06 -5.89
CA THR A 352 -13.55 25.52 -4.54
C THR A 352 -12.53 26.19 -3.63
N MET A 353 -11.29 26.35 -4.08
CA MET A 353 -10.23 27.04 -3.34
C MET A 353 -10.57 28.52 -3.08
N VAL A 354 -10.96 29.24 -4.13
CA VAL A 354 -11.35 30.66 -4.06
C VAL A 354 -12.54 30.84 -3.13
N SER A 355 -13.55 29.96 -3.21
CA SER A 355 -14.69 29.98 -2.30
C SER A 355 -14.28 29.75 -0.85
N ASN A 356 -13.54 28.68 -0.56
CA ASN A 356 -13.28 28.21 0.81
C ASN A 356 -12.12 28.95 1.51
N ASN A 357 -11.15 29.49 0.76
CA ASN A 357 -9.95 30.12 1.31
C ASN A 357 -9.86 31.63 1.08
N LEU A 358 -10.68 32.21 0.18
CA LEU A 358 -10.60 33.63 -0.15
C LEU A 358 -11.94 34.36 0.06
N ILE A 359 -13.01 33.97 -0.63
CA ILE A 359 -14.29 34.70 -0.60
C ILE A 359 -15.04 34.51 0.72
N ILE A 360 -15.27 33.25 1.14
CA ILE A 360 -16.06 32.98 2.35
C ILE A 360 -15.38 33.53 3.61
N PRO A 361 -14.08 33.24 3.87
CA PRO A 361 -13.45 33.70 5.09
C PRO A 361 -13.41 35.24 5.20
N TYR A 362 -13.12 35.94 4.10
CA TYR A 362 -12.83 37.39 4.11
C TYR A 362 -14.03 38.29 3.77
N GLY A 363 -15.15 37.77 3.25
CA GLY A 363 -16.26 38.62 2.81
C GLY A 363 -17.67 38.16 3.15
N PHE A 364 -17.90 36.90 3.52
CA PHE A 364 -19.27 36.35 3.60
C PHE A 364 -19.63 35.63 4.90
N LEU A 365 -18.72 35.52 5.88
CA LEU A 365 -18.99 34.82 7.15
C LEU A 365 -20.25 35.37 7.86
N ASP A 366 -20.41 36.70 7.86
CA ASP A 366 -21.49 37.38 8.58
C ASP A 366 -22.83 37.36 7.82
N LYS A 367 -22.80 37.10 6.50
CA LYS A 367 -24.01 37.04 5.66
C LYS A 367 -24.76 35.71 5.76
N PHE A 368 -24.16 34.67 6.34
CA PHE A 368 -24.87 33.40 6.51
C PHE A 368 -25.94 33.56 7.59
N ILE A 369 -27.20 33.20 7.35
CA ILE A 369 -28.28 33.45 8.32
C ILE A 369 -28.64 32.16 9.06
N GLN A 370 -28.82 32.22 10.38
CA GLN A 370 -29.30 31.10 11.19
C GLN A 370 -30.70 30.65 10.72
N ASN A 371 -31.00 29.36 10.74
CA ASN A 371 -32.29 28.78 10.33
C ASN A 371 -32.69 28.98 8.85
N GLN A 372 -31.80 29.43 7.97
CA GLN A 372 -32.02 29.44 6.50
C GLN A 372 -30.96 28.61 5.74
N PRO A 373 -30.85 27.29 5.98
CA PRO A 373 -29.83 26.45 5.36
C PRO A 373 -29.90 26.40 3.84
N GLU A 374 -31.10 26.45 3.26
CA GLU A 374 -31.29 26.43 1.81
C GLU A 374 -30.73 27.70 1.15
N ARG A 375 -30.92 28.86 1.79
CA ARG A 375 -30.39 30.13 1.31
C ARG A 375 -28.87 30.18 1.41
N ASN A 376 -28.30 29.72 2.53
CA ASN A 376 -26.85 29.60 2.72
C ASN A 376 -26.21 28.64 1.69
N SER A 377 -26.87 27.49 1.45
CA SER A 377 -26.50 26.55 0.41
C SER A 377 -26.49 27.19 -0.99
N LYS A 378 -27.54 27.97 -1.31
CA LYS A 378 -27.63 28.72 -2.58
C LYS A 378 -26.53 29.78 -2.70
N TYR A 379 -26.18 30.49 -1.61
CA TYR A 379 -25.07 31.44 -1.59
C TYR A 379 -23.73 30.76 -1.91
N ILE A 380 -23.41 29.64 -1.23
CA ILE A 380 -22.16 28.90 -1.49
C ILE A 380 -22.09 28.44 -2.95
N LYS A 381 -23.19 27.89 -3.49
CA LYS A 381 -23.25 27.50 -4.90
C LYS A 381 -23.03 28.68 -5.83
N ASN A 382 -23.72 29.80 -5.60
CA ASN A 382 -23.58 31.00 -6.44
C ASN A 382 -22.15 31.58 -6.39
N ILE A 383 -21.50 31.61 -5.22
CA ILE A 383 -20.10 32.03 -5.10
C ILE A 383 -19.20 31.16 -5.99
N ARG A 384 -19.38 29.84 -5.98
CA ARG A 384 -18.62 28.93 -6.84
C ARG A 384 -18.92 29.15 -8.33
N ARG A 385 -20.20 29.32 -8.71
CA ARG A 385 -20.61 29.60 -10.10
C ARG A 385 -19.97 30.87 -10.64
N ILE A 386 -20.04 31.95 -9.87
CA ILE A 386 -19.42 33.23 -10.20
C ILE A 386 -17.89 33.06 -10.30
N SER A 387 -17.28 32.34 -9.36
CA SER A 387 -15.83 32.08 -9.39
C SER A 387 -15.40 31.32 -10.65
N ILE A 388 -16.13 30.27 -11.06
CA ILE A 388 -15.85 29.53 -12.31
C ILE A 388 -15.91 30.49 -13.51
N PHE A 389 -16.99 31.28 -13.60
CA PHE A 389 -17.20 32.21 -14.69
C PHE A 389 -16.08 33.25 -14.75
N THR A 390 -15.77 33.90 -13.62
CA THR A 390 -14.70 34.91 -13.53
C THR A 390 -13.34 34.31 -13.92
N ILE A 391 -12.98 33.10 -13.45
CA ILE A 391 -11.70 32.47 -13.79
C ILE A 391 -11.57 32.24 -15.30
N ILE A 392 -12.60 31.71 -15.96
CA ILE A 392 -12.56 31.43 -17.41
C ILE A 392 -12.50 32.71 -18.22
N ILE A 393 -13.29 33.72 -17.85
CA ILE A 393 -13.26 35.03 -18.51
C ILE A 393 -11.91 35.72 -18.30
N SER A 394 -11.31 35.66 -17.11
CA SER A 394 -9.96 36.17 -16.88
C SER A 394 -8.91 35.44 -17.73
N ALA A 395 -9.06 34.13 -17.93
CA ALA A 395 -8.18 33.36 -18.82
C ALA A 395 -8.35 33.76 -20.30
N TYR A 396 -9.57 34.09 -20.73
CA TYR A 396 -9.83 34.66 -22.07
C TYR A 396 -9.19 36.05 -22.23
N PHE A 397 -9.32 36.95 -21.25
CA PHE A 397 -8.63 38.24 -21.32
C PHE A 397 -7.11 38.08 -21.37
N PHE A 398 -6.56 37.15 -20.58
CA PHE A 398 -5.14 36.81 -20.66
C PHE A 398 -4.76 36.29 -22.06
N TYR A 399 -5.61 35.49 -22.69
CA TYR A 399 -5.42 34.99 -24.06
C TYR A 399 -5.29 36.15 -25.05
N VAL A 400 -6.27 37.06 -25.04
CA VAL A 400 -6.30 38.21 -25.95
C VAL A 400 -5.11 39.16 -25.73
N SER A 401 -4.69 39.36 -24.47
CA SER A 401 -3.62 40.32 -24.13
C SER A 401 -2.19 39.80 -24.34
N PHE A 402 -1.92 38.51 -24.12
CA PHE A 402 -0.54 37.99 -24.10
C PHE A 402 -0.22 36.92 -25.14
N SER A 403 -1.23 36.18 -25.64
CA SER A 403 -0.95 34.87 -26.24
C SER A 403 -0.95 34.80 -27.77
N LYS A 404 -1.32 35.89 -28.48
CA LYS A 404 -1.48 35.86 -29.95
C LYS A 404 -0.20 35.45 -30.70
N GLU A 405 0.99 35.78 -30.20
CA GLU A 405 2.27 35.50 -30.91
C GLU A 405 3.17 34.45 -30.22
N LEU A 406 2.77 33.88 -29.08
CA LEU A 406 3.65 33.06 -28.24
C LEU A 406 3.37 31.55 -28.35
N SER A 407 4.43 30.73 -28.44
CA SER A 407 4.31 29.26 -28.51
C SER A 407 3.60 28.66 -27.29
N LEU A 408 2.93 27.51 -27.48
CA LEU A 408 2.18 26.86 -26.40
C LEU A 408 3.12 26.40 -25.26
N TYR A 409 4.37 26.09 -25.59
CA TYR A 409 5.37 25.53 -24.68
C TYR A 409 5.76 26.46 -23.52
N SER A 410 6.07 27.71 -23.82
CA SER A 410 6.66 28.63 -22.85
C SER A 410 5.71 28.93 -21.68
N ILE A 411 4.41 29.09 -21.95
CA ILE A 411 3.41 29.44 -20.94
C ILE A 411 3.17 28.27 -19.97
N GLY A 412 3.12 27.03 -20.47
CA GLY A 412 2.88 25.85 -19.63
C GLY A 412 3.94 25.65 -18.56
N LEU A 413 5.21 25.91 -18.89
CA LEU A 413 6.31 25.77 -17.95
C LEU A 413 6.34 26.89 -16.90
N ILE A 414 5.99 28.13 -17.26
CA ILE A 414 5.83 29.22 -16.29
C ILE A 414 4.86 28.81 -15.19
N SER A 415 3.70 28.26 -15.59
CA SER A 415 2.69 27.76 -14.66
C SER A 415 3.22 26.66 -13.74
N PHE A 416 4.04 25.74 -14.25
CA PHE A 416 4.62 24.67 -13.44
C PHE A 416 5.62 25.22 -12.43
N VAL A 417 6.48 26.18 -12.82
CA VAL A 417 7.49 26.79 -11.94
C VAL A 417 6.85 27.63 -10.84
N ILE A 418 5.74 28.33 -11.12
CA ILE A 418 4.97 29.05 -10.09
C ILE A 418 4.37 28.05 -9.08
N ILE A 419 3.78 26.96 -9.55
CA ILE A 419 3.10 25.98 -8.69
C ILE A 419 4.11 25.14 -7.90
N SER A 420 5.31 24.89 -8.42
CA SER A 420 6.35 24.16 -7.70
C SER A 420 6.82 24.85 -6.42
N GLN A 421 6.57 26.16 -6.27
CA GLN A 421 6.87 26.91 -5.05
C GLN A 421 6.10 26.42 -3.82
N LEU A 422 5.00 25.69 -4.02
CA LEU A 422 4.26 25.03 -2.95
C LEU A 422 5.02 23.80 -2.41
N GLY A 423 5.94 23.26 -3.20
CA GLY A 423 6.60 21.97 -3.02
C GLY A 423 7.33 21.78 -1.69
N PRO A 424 8.20 22.70 -1.23
CA PRO A 424 8.88 22.54 0.05
C PRO A 424 7.89 22.37 1.21
N SER A 425 6.90 23.26 1.28
CA SER A 425 5.88 23.23 2.32
C SER A 425 4.99 21.98 2.26
N PHE A 426 4.77 21.43 1.06
CA PHE A 426 3.96 20.25 0.83
C PHE A 426 4.72 18.96 1.14
N PHE A 427 5.88 18.73 0.51
CA PHE A 427 6.64 17.49 0.63
C PHE A 427 7.40 17.39 1.95
N ILE A 428 8.13 18.43 2.37
CA ILE A 428 8.88 18.40 3.63
C ILE A 428 7.90 18.34 4.80
N GLY A 429 6.79 19.08 4.71
CA GLY A 429 5.70 19.06 5.69
C GLY A 429 5.11 17.66 5.94
N LEU A 430 5.14 16.74 4.97
CA LEU A 430 4.63 15.36 5.14
C LEU A 430 5.50 14.49 6.07
N PHE A 431 6.77 14.81 6.24
CA PHE A 431 7.74 13.96 6.95
C PHE A 431 8.48 14.66 8.08
N TRP A 432 8.45 15.98 8.13
CA TRP A 432 9.14 16.75 9.15
C TRP A 432 8.15 17.47 10.04
N ASN A 433 8.26 17.31 11.36
CA ASN A 433 7.29 17.87 12.31
C ASN A 433 7.58 19.32 12.75
N ARG A 434 8.78 19.86 12.50
CA ARG A 434 9.17 21.22 12.94
C ARG A 434 8.77 22.36 12.00
N GLY A 435 8.22 22.07 10.82
CA GLY A 435 7.80 23.10 9.87
C GLY A 435 6.76 24.07 10.45
N SER A 436 6.96 25.38 10.28
CA SER A 436 6.04 26.44 10.75
C SER A 436 5.29 27.11 9.60
N SER A 437 4.10 27.68 9.87
CA SER A 437 3.32 28.40 8.84
C SER A 437 4.06 29.63 8.31
N LYS A 438 4.74 30.38 9.19
CA LYS A 438 5.54 31.56 8.80
C LYS A 438 6.68 31.19 7.86
N ALA A 439 7.38 30.08 8.13
CA ALA A 439 8.43 29.58 7.24
C ALA A 439 7.88 29.17 5.87
N ALA A 440 6.71 28.53 5.83
CA ALA A 440 6.04 28.19 4.57
C ALA A 440 5.69 29.44 3.75
N ILE A 441 5.11 30.46 4.38
CA ILE A 441 4.73 31.71 3.70
C ILE A 441 5.98 32.44 3.18
N LEU A 442 7.00 32.65 4.03
CA LEU A 442 8.21 33.37 3.65
C LEU A 442 9.00 32.62 2.57
N GLY A 443 9.13 31.29 2.66
CA GLY A 443 9.74 30.48 1.61
C GLY A 443 9.03 30.61 0.27
N MET A 444 7.70 30.54 0.26
CA MET A 444 6.90 30.74 -0.96
C MET A 444 7.02 32.17 -1.52
N ILE A 445 7.06 33.20 -0.68
CA ILE A 445 7.26 34.60 -1.13
C ILE A 445 8.61 34.74 -1.80
N VAL A 446 9.70 34.29 -1.14
CA VAL A 446 11.06 34.37 -1.69
C VAL A 446 11.14 33.60 -3.01
N GLY A 447 10.62 32.37 -3.05
CA GLY A 447 10.58 31.57 -4.27
C GLY A 447 9.82 32.26 -5.40
N LEU A 448 8.61 32.77 -5.11
CA LEU A 448 7.79 33.47 -6.11
C LEU A 448 8.44 34.77 -6.60
N SER A 449 9.06 35.55 -5.73
CA SER A 449 9.80 36.76 -6.12
C SER A 449 10.94 36.44 -7.09
N VAL A 450 11.66 35.34 -6.87
CA VAL A 450 12.70 34.87 -7.78
C VAL A 450 12.10 34.45 -9.12
N VAL A 451 11.01 33.66 -9.13
CA VAL A 451 10.32 33.27 -10.37
C VAL A 451 9.82 34.48 -11.16
N ILE A 452 9.25 35.47 -10.46
CA ILE A 452 8.78 36.71 -11.09
C ILE A 452 9.97 37.42 -11.74
N TYR A 453 11.09 37.54 -11.04
CA TYR A 453 12.27 38.21 -11.55
C TYR A 453 12.94 37.48 -12.72
N THR A 454 13.13 36.16 -12.62
CA THR A 454 13.91 35.38 -13.58
C THR A 454 13.10 34.91 -14.79
N LEU A 455 11.77 34.80 -14.67
CA LEU A 455 10.95 34.17 -15.72
C LEU A 455 9.73 35.00 -16.12
N VAL A 456 8.89 35.43 -15.17
CA VAL A 456 7.63 36.12 -15.52
C VAL A 456 7.89 37.53 -16.06
N LEU A 457 8.70 38.33 -15.37
CA LEU A 457 8.96 39.71 -15.73
C LEU A 457 9.67 39.83 -17.09
N PRO A 458 10.76 39.09 -17.37
CA PRO A 458 11.39 39.10 -18.69
C PRO A 458 10.42 38.71 -19.81
N PHE A 459 9.62 37.66 -19.58
CA PHE A 459 8.60 37.21 -20.53
C PHE A 459 7.55 38.29 -20.80
N THR A 460 7.04 38.96 -19.76
CA THR A 460 6.04 40.02 -19.93
C THR A 460 6.60 41.29 -20.57
N LEU A 461 7.83 41.68 -20.23
CA LEU A 461 8.48 42.86 -20.80
C LEU A 461 8.77 42.66 -22.28
N GLN A 462 9.28 41.48 -22.65
CA GLN A 462 9.52 41.13 -24.04
C GLN A 462 8.22 41.16 -24.85
N ALA A 463 7.13 40.60 -24.30
CA ALA A 463 5.82 40.59 -24.97
C ALA A 463 5.21 41.99 -25.17
N TYR A 464 5.43 42.95 -24.25
CA TYR A 464 4.85 44.30 -24.35
C TYR A 464 5.73 45.31 -25.09
N THR A 465 7.05 45.28 -24.85
CA THR A 465 7.98 46.31 -25.34
C THR A 465 8.71 45.89 -26.60
N GLY A 466 8.78 44.59 -26.89
CA GLY A 466 9.62 44.06 -27.96
C GLY A 466 11.14 44.21 -27.74
N ASN A 467 11.56 44.77 -26.60
CA ASN A 467 12.98 44.97 -26.27
C ASN A 467 13.52 43.89 -25.33
N ASP A 468 14.71 43.39 -25.65
CA ASP A 468 15.44 42.38 -24.86
C ASP A 468 16.44 43.01 -23.87
N ASP A 469 16.42 44.33 -23.67
CA ASP A 469 17.41 45.06 -22.85
C ASP A 469 17.53 44.48 -21.43
N PHE A 470 16.40 44.15 -20.82
CA PHE A 470 16.37 43.57 -19.48
C PHE A 470 17.02 42.17 -19.42
N ILE A 471 16.86 41.38 -20.48
CA ILE A 471 17.45 40.04 -20.61
C ILE A 471 18.95 40.15 -20.87
N GLN A 472 19.36 41.08 -21.73
CA GLN A 472 20.75 41.21 -22.19
C GLN A 472 21.65 41.91 -21.17
N TYR A 473 21.19 42.98 -20.53
CA TYR A 473 22.00 43.83 -19.65
C TYR A 473 21.73 43.62 -18.16
N GLY A 474 20.61 42.97 -17.80
CA GLY A 474 20.19 42.81 -16.40
C GLY A 474 19.68 44.11 -15.78
N LEU A 475 19.24 44.03 -14.52
CA LEU A 475 18.72 45.21 -13.82
C LEU A 475 19.81 46.28 -13.67
N ASN A 476 19.53 47.51 -14.13
CA ASN A 476 20.46 48.64 -14.11
C ASN A 476 21.83 48.37 -14.78
N GLY A 477 21.90 47.44 -15.75
CA GLY A 477 23.14 47.11 -16.47
C GLY A 477 24.12 46.20 -15.71
N ILE A 478 23.71 45.64 -14.56
CA ILE A 478 24.54 44.74 -13.76
C ILE A 478 24.50 43.34 -14.38
N ARG A 479 25.63 42.90 -14.96
CA ARG A 479 25.75 41.58 -15.63
C ARG A 479 25.43 40.38 -14.75
N ALA A 480 25.66 40.46 -13.43
CA ALA A 480 25.32 39.38 -12.50
C ALA A 480 23.81 39.24 -12.24
N LEU A 481 23.03 40.28 -12.57
CA LEU A 481 21.59 40.34 -12.39
C LEU A 481 20.85 40.14 -13.71
N LYS A 482 21.41 39.33 -14.62
CA LYS A 482 20.69 38.90 -15.82
C LYS A 482 19.61 37.89 -15.43
N PRO A 483 18.34 38.08 -15.83
CA PRO A 483 17.24 37.20 -15.42
C PRO A 483 17.42 35.72 -15.78
N TYR A 484 17.94 35.43 -16.99
CA TYR A 484 18.18 34.06 -17.47
C TYR A 484 19.59 33.54 -17.17
N ALA A 485 20.46 34.39 -16.59
CA ALA A 485 21.83 34.04 -16.25
C ALA A 485 22.21 34.63 -14.87
N LEU A 486 21.33 34.45 -13.89
CA LEU A 486 21.49 35.01 -12.55
C LEU A 486 22.79 34.47 -11.93
N PHE A 487 23.61 35.38 -11.41
CA PHE A 487 24.95 35.11 -10.89
C PHE A 487 25.91 34.46 -11.89
N GLY A 488 25.67 34.61 -13.20
CA GLY A 488 26.56 34.11 -14.26
C GLY A 488 26.32 32.65 -14.67
N ILE A 489 25.22 32.02 -14.24
CA ILE A 489 24.85 30.65 -14.67
C ILE A 489 24.00 30.72 -15.94
N ASP A 490 24.61 30.56 -17.11
CA ASP A 490 23.98 30.71 -18.43
C ASP A 490 23.64 29.39 -19.16
N PHE A 491 24.13 28.24 -18.67
CA PHE A 491 23.90 26.94 -19.30
C PHE A 491 22.50 26.33 -19.05
N LEU A 492 21.69 26.93 -18.18
CA LEU A 492 20.33 26.48 -17.88
C LEU A 492 19.31 27.21 -18.76
N SER A 493 18.41 26.45 -19.37
CA SER A 493 17.23 27.00 -20.04
C SER A 493 16.40 27.84 -19.07
N PRO A 494 15.69 28.88 -19.55
CA PRO A 494 14.98 29.82 -18.67
C PRO A 494 14.07 29.16 -17.62
N PRO A 495 13.25 28.14 -17.94
CA PRO A 495 12.42 27.47 -16.95
C PRO A 495 13.24 26.68 -15.92
N ALA A 496 14.30 25.99 -16.36
CA ALA A 496 15.19 25.25 -15.47
C ALA A 496 15.98 26.17 -14.54
N HIS A 497 16.47 27.30 -15.06
CA HIS A 497 17.17 28.34 -14.31
C HIS A 497 16.28 28.95 -13.23
N ALA A 498 15.07 29.35 -13.59
CA ALA A 498 14.09 29.88 -12.67
C ALA A 498 13.72 28.86 -11.58
N PHE A 499 13.50 27.60 -11.97
CA PHE A 499 13.21 26.53 -11.02
C PHE A 499 14.36 26.29 -10.04
N PHE A 500 15.60 26.21 -10.52
CA PHE A 500 16.78 25.98 -9.68
C PHE A 500 16.91 27.05 -8.58
N TRP A 501 16.94 28.33 -8.95
CA TRP A 501 17.13 29.42 -7.99
C TRP A 501 15.95 29.59 -7.04
N SER A 502 14.73 29.61 -7.59
CA SER A 502 13.52 29.79 -6.77
C SER A 502 13.34 28.66 -5.77
N MET A 503 13.50 27.41 -6.20
CA MET A 503 13.33 26.24 -5.34
C MET A 503 14.43 26.17 -4.28
N SER A 504 15.69 26.44 -4.64
CA SER A 504 16.81 26.42 -3.70
C SER A 504 16.62 27.46 -2.58
N LEU A 505 16.28 28.71 -2.94
CA LEU A 505 16.04 29.78 -1.98
C LEU A 505 14.78 29.55 -1.15
N ASN A 506 13.73 28.97 -1.74
CA ASN A 506 12.51 28.60 -1.03
C ASN A 506 12.77 27.51 0.01
N ILE A 507 13.46 26.42 -0.35
CA ILE A 507 13.86 25.36 0.59
C ILE A 507 14.72 25.93 1.71
N LEU A 508 15.76 26.71 1.36
CA LEU A 508 16.68 27.27 2.34
C LEU A 508 15.94 28.16 3.35
N THR A 509 15.08 29.05 2.87
CA THR A 509 14.26 29.94 3.71
C THR A 509 13.28 29.13 4.58
N TYR A 510 12.62 28.14 4.00
CA TYR A 510 11.69 27.27 4.74
C TYR A 510 12.39 26.51 5.87
N LEU A 511 13.57 25.91 5.61
CA LEU A 511 14.32 25.14 6.60
C LEU A 511 14.89 26.04 7.70
N THR A 512 15.56 27.12 7.33
CA THR A 512 16.18 28.06 8.27
C THR A 512 15.16 28.68 9.22
N ILE A 513 14.06 29.22 8.68
CA ILE A 513 13.02 29.85 9.51
C ILE A 513 12.29 28.82 10.37
N SER A 514 12.05 27.60 9.87
CA SER A 514 11.44 26.53 10.66
C SER A 514 12.34 26.05 11.81
N LEU A 515 13.66 26.18 11.70
CA LEU A 515 14.60 25.87 12.78
C LEU A 515 14.70 26.99 13.81
N VAL A 516 14.62 28.25 13.37
CA VAL A 516 14.75 29.43 14.25
C VAL A 516 13.45 29.72 15.01
N ILE A 517 12.30 29.66 14.34
CA ILE A 517 11.00 30.01 14.93
C ILE A 517 10.33 28.76 15.49
N LYS A 518 10.08 28.73 16.81
CA LYS A 518 9.24 27.69 17.43
C LYS A 518 7.79 27.83 16.93
N GLY A 519 7.29 26.81 16.24
CA GLY A 519 5.90 26.74 15.79
C GLY A 519 4.91 26.72 16.95
N ASN A 520 3.67 27.16 16.69
CA ASN A 520 2.60 27.16 17.69
C ASN A 520 2.28 25.71 18.11
N TYR A 521 1.85 25.48 19.35
CA TYR A 521 1.43 24.16 19.87
C TYR A 521 0.50 23.42 18.90
N ARG A 522 -0.44 24.16 18.28
CA ARG A 522 -1.35 23.60 17.28
C ARG A 522 -0.66 23.12 16.02
N GLU A 523 0.31 23.87 15.51
CA GLU A 523 1.09 23.48 14.33
C GLU A 523 1.82 22.17 14.60
N ARG A 524 2.36 22.00 15.81
CA ARG A 524 3.08 20.80 16.22
C ARG A 524 2.17 19.58 16.37
N ASN A 525 0.95 19.76 16.87
CA ASN A 525 -0.01 18.65 16.95
C ASN A 525 -0.44 18.16 15.57
N TYR A 526 -0.81 19.05 14.66
CA TYR A 526 -1.12 18.65 13.27
C TYR A 526 0.13 18.11 12.56
N ALA A 527 1.31 18.63 12.87
CA ALA A 527 2.57 18.12 12.34
C ALA A 527 2.78 16.65 12.68
N GLU A 528 2.60 16.30 13.95
CA GLU A 528 2.80 14.93 14.43
C GLU A 528 1.78 13.98 13.78
N MET A 529 0.52 14.41 13.64
CA MET A 529 -0.52 13.64 12.93
C MET A 529 -0.17 13.40 11.45
N PHE A 530 0.47 14.37 10.80
CA PHE A 530 0.94 14.21 9.43
C PHE A 530 2.16 13.28 9.37
N VAL A 531 3.11 13.35 10.31
CA VAL A 531 4.28 12.46 10.33
C VAL A 531 3.86 11.02 10.65
N ASP A 532 3.18 10.79 11.77
CA ASP A 532 2.69 9.47 12.21
C ASP A 532 1.23 9.21 11.79
N SER A 533 1.03 9.10 10.49
CA SER A 533 -0.30 8.77 9.91
C SER A 533 -0.82 7.35 10.21
N ARG A 534 -0.06 6.50 10.96
CA ARG A 534 -0.46 5.11 11.27
C ARG A 534 -1.09 5.00 12.66
N ASN A 535 -0.62 5.74 13.66
CA ASN A 535 -1.14 5.74 15.04
C ASN A 535 -2.16 6.87 15.31
N PHE A 536 -2.90 7.27 14.28
CA PHE A 536 -3.79 8.43 14.31
C PHE A 536 -4.91 8.34 15.36
N VAL A 537 -5.52 7.16 15.55
CA VAL A 537 -6.66 6.99 16.46
C VAL A 537 -6.22 7.18 17.92
N THR A 538 -5.04 6.68 18.28
CA THR A 538 -4.50 6.75 19.65
C THR A 538 -3.96 8.14 20.00
N LEU A 539 -3.40 8.87 19.02
CA LEU A 539 -2.89 10.25 19.22
C LEU A 539 -4.02 11.30 19.30
N GLN A 540 -5.14 11.08 18.60
CA GLN A 540 -6.24 12.04 18.57
C GLN A 540 -7.04 12.07 19.89
N ASP A 541 -7.18 10.93 20.56
CA ASP A 541 -7.88 10.83 21.86
C ASP A 541 -7.00 11.33 23.03
N SER A 542 -5.68 11.35 22.88
CA SER A 542 -4.71 11.73 23.94
C SER A 542 -4.15 13.16 23.84
N ALA A 543 -4.26 13.82 22.68
CA ALA A 543 -3.75 15.19 22.48
C ALA A 543 -4.72 16.32 22.89
N LEU A 544 -5.84 15.99 23.53
CA LEU A 544 -6.95 16.93 23.76
C LEU A 544 -6.87 17.55 25.17
N VAL A 545 -6.02 18.55 25.32
CA VAL A 545 -6.16 19.52 26.40
C VAL A 545 -7.18 20.57 25.94
N TRP A 546 -8.44 20.40 26.34
CA TRP A 546 -9.55 21.32 26.01
C TRP A 546 -10.51 21.43 27.20
N LYS A 547 -10.75 22.65 27.70
CA LYS A 547 -11.81 22.99 28.67
C LYS A 547 -12.43 24.35 28.28
N GLY A 548 -13.27 24.35 27.25
CA GLY A 548 -14.22 25.44 27.01
C GLY A 548 -15.63 24.94 27.32
N GLU A 549 -16.56 25.83 27.68
CA GLU A 549 -17.98 25.46 27.76
C GLU A 549 -18.64 25.78 26.43
N ALA A 550 -19.19 24.76 25.77
CA ALA A 550 -19.98 24.92 24.56
C ALA A 550 -21.25 24.10 24.68
N TYR A 551 -22.41 24.70 24.43
CA TYR A 551 -23.66 23.94 24.43
C TYR A 551 -23.82 23.18 23.12
N VAL A 552 -24.25 21.93 23.24
CA VAL A 552 -24.62 21.08 22.09
C VAL A 552 -25.67 21.77 21.21
N ALA A 553 -26.58 22.54 21.82
CA ALA A 553 -27.62 23.29 21.12
C ALA A 553 -27.01 24.34 20.17
N ASP A 554 -25.98 25.05 20.62
CA ASP A 554 -25.33 26.09 19.82
C ASP A 554 -24.49 25.47 18.69
N ILE A 555 -23.78 24.38 18.96
CA ILE A 555 -23.09 23.61 17.90
C ILE A 555 -24.10 23.08 16.89
N LYS A 556 -25.24 22.53 17.35
CA LYS A 556 -26.33 22.09 16.49
C LYS A 556 -26.83 23.26 15.63
N ASN A 557 -27.00 24.46 16.18
CA ASN A 557 -27.42 25.64 15.44
C ASN A 557 -26.43 26.00 14.33
N VAL A 558 -25.11 25.95 14.60
CA VAL A 558 -24.09 26.15 13.57
C VAL A 558 -24.17 25.06 12.50
N LEU A 559 -24.26 23.79 12.89
CA LEU A 559 -24.39 22.68 11.92
C LEU A 559 -25.66 22.80 11.06
N VAL A 560 -26.79 23.17 11.66
CA VAL A 560 -28.07 23.40 10.97
C VAL A 560 -27.94 24.56 9.98
N ARG A 561 -27.25 25.66 10.33
CA ARG A 561 -27.02 26.82 9.45
C ARG A 561 -26.38 26.44 8.11
N PHE A 562 -25.53 25.40 8.05
CA PHE A 562 -24.80 25.01 6.83
C PHE A 562 -25.23 23.67 6.21
N LEU A 563 -25.58 22.67 7.02
CA LEU A 563 -25.91 21.32 6.55
C LEU A 563 -27.42 21.09 6.41
N GLY A 564 -28.24 21.90 7.07
CA GLY A 564 -29.69 21.69 7.19
C GLY A 564 -30.07 20.72 8.30
N GLU A 565 -31.32 20.81 8.74
CA GLU A 565 -31.81 20.17 9.97
C GLU A 565 -31.72 18.63 9.96
N LYS A 566 -32.17 18.00 8.87
CA LYS A 566 -32.13 16.53 8.73
C LYS A 566 -30.70 15.98 8.76
N ARG A 567 -29.76 16.64 8.08
CA ARG A 567 -28.36 16.20 7.99
C ARG A 567 -27.60 16.45 9.30
N ALA A 568 -27.78 17.63 9.91
CA ALA A 568 -27.18 17.96 11.20
C ALA A 568 -27.64 16.99 12.30
N THR A 569 -28.95 16.76 12.41
CA THR A 569 -29.53 15.84 13.40
C THR A 569 -29.04 14.41 13.19
N ARG A 570 -29.00 13.94 11.93
CA ARG A 570 -28.45 12.61 11.61
C ARG A 570 -26.97 12.48 12.00
N ALA A 571 -26.16 13.51 11.73
CA ALA A 571 -24.74 13.48 12.06
C ALA A 571 -24.50 13.44 13.58
N LEU A 572 -25.25 14.23 14.35
CA LEU A 572 -25.22 14.22 15.81
C LEU A 572 -25.68 12.87 16.38
N ASN A 573 -26.76 12.27 15.85
CA ASN A 573 -27.21 10.94 16.28
C ASN A 573 -26.14 9.86 16.05
N ILE A 574 -25.44 9.91 14.91
CA ILE A 574 -24.33 8.99 14.64
C ILE A 574 -23.19 9.21 15.65
N PHE A 575 -22.88 10.46 15.98
CA PHE A 575 -21.85 10.79 16.97
C PHE A 575 -22.22 10.27 18.37
N PHE A 576 -23.43 10.57 18.86
CA PHE A 576 -23.89 10.12 20.17
C PHE A 576 -23.95 8.59 20.27
N LYS A 577 -24.42 7.90 19.22
CA LYS A 577 -24.40 6.44 19.17
C LYS A 577 -22.98 5.87 19.16
N LYS A 578 -22.04 6.52 18.47
CA LYS A 578 -20.64 6.07 18.38
C LYS A 578 -19.92 6.18 19.72
N TYR A 579 -20.16 7.25 20.48
CA TYR A 579 -19.50 7.50 21.77
C TYR A 579 -20.37 7.12 22.99
N ASN A 580 -21.50 6.45 22.75
CA ASN A 580 -22.45 6.01 23.77
C ASN A 580 -22.92 7.13 24.72
N LEU A 581 -23.19 8.32 24.16
CA LEU A 581 -23.65 9.50 24.89
C LEU A 581 -25.17 9.60 24.87
N PRO A 582 -25.82 10.04 25.98
CA PRO A 582 -27.26 10.32 26.01
C PRO A 582 -27.68 11.40 25.00
N ALA A 583 -28.84 11.24 24.38
CA ALA A 583 -29.36 12.22 23.42
C ALA A 583 -29.67 13.60 24.04
N ASN A 584 -29.79 13.68 25.37
CA ASN A 584 -30.03 14.92 26.12
C ASN A 584 -28.74 15.63 26.57
N THR A 585 -27.57 15.20 26.10
CA THR A 585 -26.28 15.81 26.49
C THR A 585 -26.32 17.32 26.16
N GLN A 586 -26.16 18.16 27.18
CA GLN A 586 -26.24 19.62 27.03
C GLN A 586 -24.90 20.28 26.71
N LEU A 587 -23.81 19.78 27.30
CA LEU A 587 -22.46 20.30 27.11
C LEU A 587 -21.71 19.47 26.08
N ALA A 588 -21.07 20.15 25.13
CA ALA A 588 -20.22 19.55 24.13
C ALA A 588 -18.85 19.24 24.74
N ASP A 589 -18.31 18.08 24.38
CA ASP A 589 -16.91 17.75 24.66
C ASP A 589 -16.02 18.11 23.46
N ALA A 590 -14.69 18.01 23.65
CA ALA A 590 -13.72 18.30 22.61
C ALA A 590 -13.90 17.43 21.36
N ARG A 591 -14.41 16.20 21.54
CA ARG A 591 -14.69 15.24 20.46
C ARG A 591 -15.81 15.76 19.56
N LEU A 592 -16.88 16.31 20.15
CA LEU A 592 -18.02 16.86 19.41
C LEU A 592 -17.63 18.14 18.65
N ILE A 593 -16.79 18.98 19.23
CA ILE A 593 -16.25 20.18 18.57
C ILE A 593 -15.46 19.77 17.33
N ASN A 594 -14.48 18.89 17.47
CA ASN A 594 -13.65 18.44 16.35
C ASN A 594 -14.48 17.70 15.29
N PHE A 595 -15.46 16.90 15.71
CA PHE A 595 -16.41 16.28 14.80
C PHE A 595 -17.21 17.33 14.00
N SER A 596 -17.68 18.38 14.66
CA SER A 596 -18.44 19.47 14.04
C SER A 596 -17.58 20.32 13.10
N GLU A 597 -16.36 20.67 13.50
CA GLU A 597 -15.36 21.32 12.64
C GLU A 597 -15.10 20.49 11.37
N LYS A 598 -14.87 19.19 11.51
CA LYS A 598 -14.66 18.27 10.37
C LYS A 598 -15.86 18.23 9.43
N LEU A 599 -17.09 18.26 9.96
CA LEU A 599 -18.30 18.26 9.13
C LEU A 599 -18.44 19.55 8.32
N LEU A 600 -18.09 20.70 8.90
CA LEU A 600 -18.18 21.99 8.24
C LEU A 600 -17.03 22.23 7.25
N THR A 601 -15.86 21.64 7.51
CA THR A 601 -14.64 21.79 6.68
C THR A 601 -14.90 21.54 5.19
N GLY A 602 -15.67 20.50 4.85
CA GLY A 602 -15.99 20.19 3.45
C GLY A 602 -16.88 21.22 2.76
N SER A 603 -17.71 21.95 3.49
CA SER A 603 -18.65 22.93 2.92
C SER A 603 -18.05 24.32 2.76
N ILE A 604 -17.24 24.76 3.73
CA ILE A 604 -16.80 26.16 3.86
C ILE A 604 -15.29 26.33 4.09
N GLY A 605 -14.52 25.24 4.06
CA GLY A 605 -13.08 25.24 4.36
C GLY A 605 -12.77 25.07 5.84
N SER A 606 -11.56 24.57 6.15
CA SER A 606 -11.15 24.24 7.52
C SER A 606 -11.01 25.48 8.41
N ALA A 607 -10.49 26.58 7.86
CA ALA A 607 -10.33 27.83 8.59
C ALA A 607 -11.69 28.44 8.99
N SER A 608 -12.64 28.48 8.06
CA SER A 608 -14.00 29.00 8.31
C SER A 608 -14.77 28.16 9.30
N ALA A 609 -14.72 26.82 9.15
CA ALA A 609 -15.36 25.87 10.05
C ALA A 609 -14.93 26.10 11.50
N LYS A 610 -13.63 26.28 11.71
CA LYS A 610 -13.06 26.53 13.03
C LYS A 610 -13.52 27.86 13.64
N ILE A 611 -13.57 28.94 12.87
CA ILE A 611 -14.05 30.25 13.38
C ILE A 611 -15.49 30.14 13.87
N LEU A 612 -16.35 29.47 13.11
CA LEU A 612 -17.77 29.33 13.44
C LEU A 612 -18.01 28.42 14.65
N ILE A 613 -17.16 27.42 14.86
CA ILE A 613 -17.21 26.61 16.07
C ILE A 613 -16.63 27.37 17.25
N ALA A 614 -15.51 28.08 17.08
CA ALA A 614 -14.91 28.91 18.12
C ALA A 614 -15.82 30.05 18.58
N SER A 615 -16.63 30.66 17.69
CA SER A 615 -17.58 31.71 18.07
C SER A 615 -18.69 31.23 19.00
N VAL A 616 -18.83 29.92 19.17
CA VAL A 616 -19.84 29.27 20.00
C VAL A 616 -19.22 28.64 21.26
N VAL A 617 -17.89 28.53 21.31
CA VAL A 617 -17.15 28.07 22.48
C VAL A 617 -16.83 29.28 23.33
N LYS A 618 -17.33 29.34 24.57
CA LYS A 618 -16.90 30.37 25.53
C LYS A 618 -15.48 29.99 26.01
N GLU A 619 -14.49 30.81 25.69
CA GLU A 619 -13.12 30.66 26.18
C GLU A 619 -12.98 31.32 27.56
N GLU A 620 -12.60 30.56 28.59
CA GLU A 620 -12.00 31.12 29.82
C GLU A 620 -10.47 31.05 29.72
N GLN A 621 -9.79 32.10 30.17
CA GLN A 621 -8.32 32.12 30.27
C GLN A 621 -7.89 31.19 31.41
N ILE A 622 -6.98 30.27 31.09
CA ILE A 622 -6.48 29.26 32.02
C ILE A 622 -5.74 29.95 33.18
N SER A 623 -6.20 29.73 34.41
CA SER A 623 -5.54 30.26 35.62
C SER A 623 -4.24 29.49 35.93
N LEU A 624 -3.25 30.14 36.56
CA LEU A 624 -1.96 29.50 36.92
C LEU A 624 -2.14 28.29 37.84
N VAL A 625 -3.16 28.32 38.71
CA VAL A 625 -3.55 27.21 39.60
C VAL A 625 -4.03 26.00 38.78
N GLU A 626 -4.72 26.23 37.66
CA GLU A 626 -5.14 25.18 36.75
C GLU A 626 -4.02 24.68 35.85
N VAL A 627 -3.06 25.52 35.45
CA VAL A 627 -1.85 25.04 34.77
C VAL A 627 -1.11 24.05 35.66
N LEU A 628 -1.03 24.31 36.97
CA LEU A 628 -0.44 23.39 37.95
C LEU A 628 -1.26 22.09 38.09
N LYS A 629 -2.60 22.20 38.15
CA LYS A 629 -3.49 21.03 38.19
C LYS A 629 -3.44 20.19 36.91
N ILE A 630 -3.29 20.83 35.75
CA ILE A 630 -3.09 20.17 34.44
C ILE A 630 -1.69 19.54 34.38
N LEU A 631 -0.66 20.17 34.96
CA LEU A 631 0.65 19.55 35.08
C LEU A 631 0.60 18.30 35.96
N GLU A 632 -0.16 18.33 37.07
CA GLU A 632 -0.44 17.16 37.90
C GLU A 632 -1.24 16.08 37.14
N GLU A 633 -2.35 16.42 36.48
CA GLU A 633 -3.10 15.48 35.62
C GLU A 633 -2.23 14.93 34.47
N SER A 634 -1.33 15.73 33.89
CA SER A 634 -0.40 15.27 32.86
C SER A 634 0.64 14.31 33.43
N LYS A 635 1.11 14.55 34.66
CA LYS A 635 2.03 13.68 35.37
C LYS A 635 1.34 12.37 35.74
N GLU A 636 0.09 12.41 36.20
CA GLU A 636 -0.76 11.25 36.44
C GLU A 636 -1.04 10.47 35.16
N ASN A 637 -1.26 11.16 34.02
CA ASN A 637 -1.42 10.53 32.72
C ASN A 637 -0.13 9.92 32.17
N ILE A 638 1.04 10.52 32.45
CA ILE A 638 2.35 9.94 32.11
C ILE A 638 2.59 8.68 32.96
N VAL A 639 2.25 8.72 34.26
CA VAL A 639 2.31 7.56 35.14
C VAL A 639 1.35 6.47 34.66
N SER A 640 0.11 6.83 34.31
CA SER A 640 -0.89 5.90 33.78
C SER A 640 -0.48 5.31 32.43
N ASN A 641 0.11 6.10 31.52
CA ASN A 641 0.67 5.59 30.27
C ASN A 641 1.85 4.65 30.50
N LYS A 642 2.70 4.95 31.48
CA LYS A 642 3.79 4.05 31.87
C LYS A 642 3.25 2.72 32.39
N VAL A 643 2.23 2.76 33.24
CA VAL A 643 1.52 1.57 33.73
C VAL A 643 0.82 0.81 32.59
N LEU A 644 0.23 1.52 31.62
CA LEU A 644 -0.37 0.91 30.43
C LEU A 644 0.67 0.24 29.52
N LEU A 645 1.85 0.85 29.35
CA LEU A 645 2.97 0.26 28.61
C LEU A 645 3.53 -0.96 29.33
N GLU A 646 3.66 -0.91 30.67
CA GLU A 646 4.04 -2.05 31.50
C GLU A 646 3.01 -3.19 31.35
N LYS A 647 1.71 -2.90 31.47
CA LYS A 647 0.63 -3.88 31.23
C LYS A 647 0.60 -4.41 29.80
N SER A 648 0.85 -3.57 28.80
CA SER A 648 0.90 -3.97 27.39
C SER A 648 2.07 -4.93 27.13
N ASN A 649 3.23 -4.63 27.72
CA ASN A 649 4.40 -5.51 27.65
C ASN A 649 4.14 -6.82 28.39
N GLU A 650 3.51 -6.77 29.57
CA GLU A 650 3.10 -7.94 30.34
C GLU A 650 2.11 -8.82 29.55
N LEU A 651 1.09 -8.21 28.94
CA LEU A 651 0.12 -8.92 28.08
C LEU A 651 0.79 -9.54 26.86
N THR A 652 1.78 -8.86 26.27
CA THR A 652 2.53 -9.39 25.13
C THR A 652 3.37 -10.60 25.54
N GLN A 653 4.03 -10.54 26.70
CA GLN A 653 4.74 -11.67 27.28
C GLN A 653 3.79 -12.82 27.64
N LEU A 654 2.62 -12.53 28.20
CA LEU A 654 1.61 -13.53 28.55
C LEU A 654 1.03 -14.20 27.30
N SER A 655 0.78 -13.43 26.25
CA SER A 655 0.33 -13.93 24.94
C SER A 655 1.39 -14.84 24.29
N ALA A 656 2.67 -14.48 24.37
CA ALA A 656 3.76 -15.33 23.91
C ALA A 656 3.81 -16.65 24.70
N LYS A 657 3.76 -16.59 26.04
CA LYS A 657 3.69 -17.78 26.90
C LYS A 657 2.47 -18.66 26.60
N LEU A 658 1.30 -18.06 26.38
CA LEU A 658 0.07 -18.76 26.00
C LEU A 658 0.22 -19.45 24.65
N LYS A 659 0.85 -18.80 23.68
CA LYS A 659 1.10 -19.38 22.35
C LYS A 659 2.04 -20.59 22.45
N ASP A 660 3.12 -20.47 23.21
CA ASP A 660 4.08 -21.54 23.42
C ASP A 660 3.42 -22.73 24.13
N ALA A 661 2.64 -22.47 25.20
CA ALA A 661 1.87 -23.49 25.90
C ALA A 661 0.82 -24.18 24.99
N ASN A 662 0.17 -23.42 24.10
CA ASN A 662 -0.78 -23.98 23.15
C ASN A 662 -0.09 -24.86 22.10
N GLN A 663 1.09 -24.48 21.61
CA GLN A 663 1.88 -25.32 20.71
C GLN A 663 2.32 -26.63 21.39
N GLU A 664 2.74 -26.56 22.65
CA GLU A 664 3.06 -27.75 23.44
C GLU A 664 1.83 -28.66 23.61
N LEU A 665 0.67 -28.09 23.92
CA LEU A 665 -0.59 -28.83 24.03
C LEU A 665 -0.95 -29.55 22.73
N ILE A 666 -0.88 -28.86 21.59
CA ILE A 666 -1.15 -29.46 20.27
C ILE A 666 -0.19 -30.63 19.99
N SER A 667 1.09 -30.49 20.35
CA SER A 667 2.06 -31.58 20.15
C SER A 667 1.76 -32.81 21.00
N LYS A 668 1.34 -32.63 22.26
CA LYS A 668 0.93 -33.73 23.16
C LYS A 668 -0.36 -34.39 22.71
N ASP A 669 -1.32 -33.61 22.22
CA ASP A 669 -2.59 -34.14 21.71
C ASP A 669 -2.35 -35.03 20.48
N LYS A 670 -1.46 -34.59 19.58
CA LYS A 670 -1.06 -35.40 18.42
C LYS A 670 -0.38 -36.73 18.82
N GLN A 671 0.51 -36.71 19.82
CA GLN A 671 1.15 -37.94 20.33
C GLN A 671 0.14 -38.91 20.96
N LYS A 672 -0.87 -38.37 21.64
CA LYS A 672 -1.96 -39.16 22.22
C LYS A 672 -2.81 -39.82 21.13
N ASP A 673 -3.14 -39.10 20.05
CA ASP A 673 -3.91 -39.65 18.94
C ASP A 673 -3.12 -40.79 18.24
N GLU A 674 -1.83 -40.58 17.97
CA GLU A 674 -0.94 -41.62 17.40
C GLU A 674 -0.84 -42.87 18.30
N PHE A 675 -0.87 -42.70 19.63
CA PHE A 675 -0.92 -43.80 20.59
C PHE A 675 -2.22 -44.61 20.48
N LEU A 676 -3.38 -43.94 20.48
CA LEU A 676 -4.68 -44.60 20.43
C LEU A 676 -4.84 -45.41 19.14
N ASP A 677 -4.39 -44.86 18.01
CA ASP A 677 -4.43 -45.55 16.72
C ASP A 677 -3.54 -46.81 16.72
N THR A 678 -2.32 -46.71 17.26
CA THR A 678 -1.38 -47.83 17.32
C THR A 678 -1.92 -48.96 18.21
N VAL A 679 -2.46 -48.61 19.39
CA VAL A 679 -3.05 -49.59 20.33
C VAL A 679 -4.27 -50.26 19.70
N ALA A 680 -5.16 -49.49 19.06
CA ALA A 680 -6.33 -50.03 18.38
C ALA A 680 -5.92 -51.03 17.29
N HIS A 681 -4.88 -50.73 16.51
CA HIS A 681 -4.39 -51.60 15.45
C HIS A 681 -3.76 -52.90 15.99
N GLU A 682 -2.93 -52.82 17.03
CA GLU A 682 -2.28 -53.99 17.66
C GLU A 682 -3.27 -54.89 18.42
N LEU A 683 -4.36 -54.33 18.96
CA LEU A 683 -5.46 -55.12 19.55
C LEU A 683 -6.34 -55.76 18.47
N LYS A 684 -6.66 -55.03 17.40
CA LYS A 684 -7.55 -55.52 16.33
C LYS A 684 -6.98 -56.74 15.62
N THR A 685 -5.65 -56.80 15.42
CA THR A 685 -4.99 -57.88 14.68
C THR A 685 -5.23 -59.28 15.30
N PRO A 686 -4.87 -59.55 16.57
CA PRO A 686 -5.13 -60.84 17.22
C PRO A 686 -6.63 -61.09 17.46
N ILE A 687 -7.45 -60.07 17.74
CA ILE A 687 -8.91 -60.23 17.85
C ILE A 687 -9.49 -60.76 16.53
N THR A 688 -9.06 -60.18 15.40
CA THR A 688 -9.50 -60.62 14.07
C THR A 688 -9.02 -62.04 13.77
N GLY A 689 -7.79 -62.39 14.17
CA GLY A 689 -7.23 -63.74 14.04
C GLY A 689 -8.00 -64.79 14.84
N ILE A 690 -8.27 -64.52 16.12
CA ILE A 690 -9.10 -65.37 16.99
C ILE A 690 -10.49 -65.57 16.39
N ARG A 691 -11.12 -64.48 15.95
CA ARG A 691 -12.46 -64.53 15.37
C ARG A 691 -12.50 -65.37 14.10
N ALA A 692 -11.59 -65.13 13.15
CA ALA A 692 -11.55 -65.88 11.89
C ALA A 692 -11.24 -67.38 12.13
N ALA A 693 -10.31 -67.70 13.02
CA ALA A 693 -10.01 -69.08 13.39
C ALA A 693 -11.21 -69.76 14.08
N THR A 694 -11.97 -69.03 14.88
CA THR A 694 -13.19 -69.55 15.54
C THR A 694 -14.31 -69.74 14.52
N GLU A 695 -14.54 -68.79 13.61
CA GLU A 695 -15.52 -68.91 12.51
C GLU A 695 -15.23 -70.14 11.63
N LEU A 696 -13.97 -70.38 11.26
CA LEU A 696 -13.56 -71.56 10.49
C LEU A 696 -13.70 -72.88 11.27
N LEU A 697 -13.58 -72.86 12.60
CA LEU A 697 -13.78 -74.05 13.44
C LEU A 697 -15.26 -74.38 13.69
N MET A 698 -16.15 -73.39 13.53
CA MET A 698 -17.60 -73.52 13.72
C MET A 698 -18.35 -73.96 12.45
N ASP A 699 -17.68 -73.97 11.29
CA ASP A 699 -18.28 -74.42 10.03
C ASP A 699 -18.43 -75.96 10.03
N GLU A 700 -19.64 -76.47 9.82
CA GLU A 700 -20.00 -77.89 10.02
C GLU A 700 -19.98 -78.72 8.72
N GLU A 701 -19.72 -78.12 7.56
CA GLU A 701 -19.59 -78.80 6.26
C GLU A 701 -18.14 -79.26 5.97
N ASP A 702 -17.84 -80.49 6.37
CA ASP A 702 -16.84 -81.46 5.88
C ASP A 702 -15.30 -81.26 5.95
N ASP A 703 -14.66 -82.34 6.43
CA ASP A 703 -13.29 -82.82 6.24
C ASP A 703 -12.07 -81.95 6.64
N MET A 704 -12.20 -80.99 7.56
CA MET A 704 -11.01 -80.31 8.11
C MET A 704 -10.10 -81.31 8.86
N PRO A 705 -8.84 -81.52 8.42
CA PRO A 705 -7.94 -82.47 9.05
C PRO A 705 -7.74 -82.15 10.53
N LYS A 706 -7.68 -83.17 11.40
CA LYS A 706 -7.48 -82.99 12.86
C LYS A 706 -6.26 -82.12 13.19
N GLU A 707 -5.21 -82.19 12.37
CA GLU A 707 -4.00 -81.37 12.48
C GLU A 707 -4.27 -79.89 12.23
N MET A 708 -5.14 -79.56 11.27
CA MET A 708 -5.52 -78.19 10.93
C MET A 708 -6.45 -77.59 12.01
N LYS A 709 -7.39 -78.38 12.54
CA LYS A 709 -8.20 -77.98 13.72
C LYS A 709 -7.31 -77.68 14.94
N ALA A 710 -6.35 -78.55 15.22
CA ALA A 710 -5.39 -78.34 16.30
C ALA A 710 -4.53 -77.08 16.07
N GLN A 711 -4.17 -76.78 14.83
CA GLN A 711 -3.44 -75.57 14.48
C GLN A 711 -4.27 -74.30 14.68
N PHE A 712 -5.57 -74.29 14.34
CA PHE A 712 -6.44 -73.13 14.61
C PHE A 712 -6.66 -72.88 16.10
N LEU A 713 -6.91 -73.94 16.89
CA LEU A 713 -7.00 -73.82 18.36
C LEU A 713 -5.69 -73.29 18.96
N LYS A 714 -4.55 -73.74 18.44
CA LYS A 714 -3.24 -73.23 18.83
C LYS A 714 -3.05 -71.77 18.44
N ASN A 715 -3.51 -71.35 17.27
CA ASN A 715 -3.45 -69.96 16.83
C ASN A 715 -4.32 -69.06 17.74
N ILE A 716 -5.53 -69.51 18.10
CA ILE A 716 -6.41 -68.79 19.04
C ILE A 716 -5.70 -68.60 20.38
N LEU A 717 -5.14 -69.68 20.95
CA LEU A 717 -4.42 -69.60 22.23
C LEU A 717 -3.24 -68.62 22.15
N GLN A 718 -2.46 -68.67 21.07
CA GLN A 718 -1.33 -67.77 20.85
C GLN A 718 -1.74 -66.30 20.71
N ASP A 719 -2.84 -66.03 20.00
CA ASP A 719 -3.36 -64.67 19.82
C ASP A 719 -4.00 -64.14 21.12
N SER A 720 -4.64 -65.00 21.92
CA SER A 720 -5.13 -64.66 23.26
C SER A 720 -3.99 -64.32 24.22
N ASP A 721 -2.92 -65.12 24.23
CA ASP A 721 -1.72 -64.84 25.03
C ASP A 721 -1.01 -63.56 24.56
N ARG A 722 -1.06 -63.27 23.26
CA ARG A 722 -0.55 -62.01 22.70
C ARG A 722 -1.36 -60.81 23.17
N LEU A 723 -2.69 -60.90 23.17
CA LEU A 723 -3.58 -59.86 23.71
C LEU A 723 -3.32 -59.62 25.19
N GLY A 724 -3.24 -60.68 26.00
CA GLY A 724 -2.96 -60.57 27.43
C GLY A 724 -1.64 -59.84 27.71
N ARG A 725 -0.57 -60.18 26.96
CA ARG A 725 0.72 -59.47 27.06
C ARG A 725 0.63 -58.01 26.64
N LEU A 726 -0.11 -57.70 25.59
CA LEU A 726 -0.28 -56.32 25.11
C LEU A 726 -1.02 -55.46 26.14
N ILE A 727 -2.10 -55.99 26.74
CA ILE A 727 -2.85 -55.32 27.80
C ILE A 727 -1.96 -55.07 29.02
N ASN A 728 -1.20 -56.08 29.46
CA ASN A 728 -0.28 -55.91 30.59
C ASN A 728 0.81 -54.87 30.30
N ASN A 729 1.34 -54.81 29.08
CA ASN A 729 2.30 -53.77 28.69
C ASN A 729 1.69 -52.37 28.71
N ILE A 730 0.40 -52.22 28.33
CA ILE A 730 -0.32 -50.94 28.41
C ILE A 730 -0.56 -50.54 29.87
N LEU A 731 -0.93 -51.49 30.73
CA LEU A 731 -1.14 -51.24 32.16
C LEU A 731 0.16 -50.92 32.89
N ASP A 732 1.25 -51.63 32.60
CA ASP A 732 2.58 -51.33 33.13
C ASP A 732 3.02 -49.94 32.66
N PHE A 733 2.75 -49.57 31.41
CA PHE A 733 3.01 -48.23 30.89
C PHE A 733 2.22 -47.12 31.62
N GLU A 734 0.92 -47.31 31.85
CA GLU A 734 0.08 -46.34 32.58
C GLU A 734 0.55 -46.15 34.03
N LYS A 735 0.91 -47.24 34.71
CA LYS A 735 1.47 -47.18 36.07
C LYS A 735 2.82 -46.48 36.12
N LEU A 736 3.64 -46.64 35.08
CA LEU A 736 4.93 -45.97 34.98
C LEU A 736 4.80 -44.47 34.68
N GLU A 737 3.91 -44.06 33.76
CA GLU A 737 3.64 -42.64 33.46
C GLU A 737 3.07 -41.87 34.65
N THR A 738 2.15 -42.49 35.38
CA THR A 738 1.53 -41.88 36.56
C THR A 738 2.46 -41.90 37.78
N GLY A 739 3.66 -42.47 37.66
CA GLY A 739 4.64 -42.59 38.74
C GLY A 739 4.25 -43.57 39.84
N ARG A 740 3.20 -44.37 39.64
CA ARG A 740 2.60 -45.28 40.63
C ARG A 740 3.29 -46.65 40.72
N LEU A 741 4.33 -46.91 39.92
CA LEU A 741 5.14 -48.11 40.05
C LEU A 741 6.05 -48.01 41.29
N ASN A 742 5.74 -48.80 42.33
CA ASN A 742 6.61 -49.03 43.48
C ASN A 742 7.49 -50.26 43.19
N LEU A 743 8.80 -50.14 43.41
CA LEU A 743 9.75 -51.24 43.27
C LEU A 743 9.83 -52.06 44.56
N ASP A 744 9.83 -53.38 44.45
CA ASP A 744 10.08 -54.27 45.58
C ASP A 744 11.57 -54.68 45.58
N LEU A 745 12.40 -53.82 46.19
CA LEU A 745 13.85 -54.00 46.17
C LEU A 745 14.27 -55.10 47.16
N GLY A 746 14.83 -56.20 46.65
CA GLY A 746 15.40 -57.30 47.45
C GLY A 746 16.89 -57.51 47.18
N TYR A 747 17.62 -58.06 48.16
CA TYR A 747 19.04 -58.39 48.01
C TYR A 747 19.21 -59.71 47.23
N ASN A 748 19.25 -59.58 45.90
CA ASN A 748 19.10 -60.67 44.93
C ASN A 748 20.41 -60.94 44.17
N ASP A 749 20.55 -62.15 43.62
CA ASP A 749 21.74 -62.59 42.87
C ASP A 749 21.53 -62.42 41.36
N ILE A 750 22.28 -61.51 40.74
CA ILE A 750 22.13 -61.15 39.32
C ILE A 750 22.37 -62.35 38.42
N GLN A 751 23.32 -63.21 38.77
CA GLN A 751 23.61 -64.39 37.97
C GLN A 751 22.43 -65.35 37.97
N LYS A 752 21.73 -65.51 39.12
CA LYS A 752 20.52 -66.33 39.18
C LYS A 752 19.41 -65.74 38.34
N THR A 753 19.22 -64.42 38.37
CA THR A 753 18.20 -63.75 37.55
C THR A 753 18.50 -63.85 36.05
N ILE A 754 19.77 -63.72 35.63
CA ILE A 754 20.18 -63.95 34.23
C ILE A 754 19.90 -65.41 33.81
N VAL A 755 20.24 -66.38 34.65
CA VAL A 755 19.96 -67.80 34.36
C VAL A 755 18.46 -68.07 34.27
N LYS A 756 17.65 -67.49 35.15
CA LYS A 756 16.17 -67.55 35.06
C LYS A 756 15.67 -66.95 33.73
N ALA A 757 16.20 -65.80 33.32
CA ALA A 757 15.84 -65.16 32.05
C ALA A 757 16.22 -66.00 30.83
N ILE A 758 17.41 -66.60 30.81
CA ILE A 758 17.85 -67.48 29.72
C ILE A 758 16.98 -68.74 29.67
N SER A 759 16.61 -69.28 30.84
CA SER A 759 15.75 -70.46 30.94
C SER A 759 14.35 -70.21 30.38
N SER A 760 13.76 -69.04 30.65
CA SER A 760 12.40 -68.70 30.19
C SER A 760 12.29 -68.57 28.66
N ILE A 761 13.37 -68.20 27.99
CA ILE A 761 13.43 -68.02 26.52
C ILE A 761 14.17 -69.16 25.79
N SER A 762 14.68 -70.15 26.51
CA SER A 762 15.45 -71.29 25.97
C SER A 762 14.69 -72.08 24.89
N GLN A 763 13.40 -72.34 25.09
CA GLN A 763 12.54 -73.04 24.13
C GLN A 763 12.36 -72.26 22.82
N ILE A 764 12.25 -70.93 22.93
CA ILE A 764 12.12 -70.03 21.77
C ILE A 764 13.44 -69.97 20.99
N ALA A 765 14.56 -69.90 21.71
CA ALA A 765 15.89 -69.94 21.12
C ALA A 765 16.18 -71.27 20.42
N ALA A 766 15.84 -72.40 21.04
CA ALA A 766 15.99 -73.74 20.48
C ALA A 766 15.18 -73.91 19.18
N LYS A 767 13.93 -73.43 19.15
CA LYS A 767 13.08 -73.48 17.95
C LYS A 767 13.65 -72.69 16.76
N LYS A 768 14.42 -71.63 17.02
CA LYS A 768 15.13 -70.86 15.97
C LYS A 768 16.58 -71.31 15.76
N GLU A 769 17.04 -72.35 16.47
CA GLU A 769 18.43 -72.81 16.48
C GLU A 769 19.43 -71.67 16.81
N VAL A 770 19.08 -70.82 17.79
CA VAL A 770 19.92 -69.70 18.26
C VAL A 770 20.68 -70.12 19.53
N GLN A 771 22.01 -69.98 19.50
CA GLN A 771 22.85 -70.30 20.65
C GLN A 771 22.91 -69.12 21.63
N ILE A 772 22.59 -69.36 22.90
CA ILE A 772 22.72 -68.37 23.97
C ILE A 772 23.89 -68.75 24.87
N VAL A 773 24.86 -67.84 25.02
CA VAL A 773 26.04 -68.03 25.84
C VAL A 773 25.98 -67.07 27.01
N ASN A 774 25.84 -67.61 28.23
CA ASN A 774 26.10 -66.83 29.44
C ASN A 774 27.62 -66.85 29.69
N LYS A 775 28.26 -65.70 29.54
CA LYS A 775 29.73 -65.60 29.56
C LYS A 775 30.29 -65.52 30.98
N ASN A 776 29.51 -65.02 31.93
CA ASN A 776 29.94 -64.86 33.31
C ASN A 776 29.29 -65.95 34.19
N VAL A 777 30.07 -66.55 35.09
CA VAL A 777 29.63 -67.60 36.02
C VAL A 777 29.81 -67.22 37.48
N HIS A 778 30.36 -66.04 37.76
CA HIS A 778 30.46 -65.52 39.13
C HIS A 778 29.07 -65.16 39.67
N THR A 779 28.91 -65.16 40.99
CA THR A 779 27.68 -64.72 41.66
C THR A 779 27.91 -63.32 42.22
N PHE A 780 26.94 -62.43 42.04
CA PHE A 780 27.00 -61.07 42.57
C PHE A 780 25.63 -60.66 43.09
N LYS A 781 25.58 -60.23 44.36
CA LYS A 781 24.34 -59.86 45.02
C LYS A 781 24.24 -58.36 45.23
N THR A 782 23.09 -57.78 44.88
CA THR A 782 22.76 -56.36 45.11
C THR A 782 21.26 -56.18 45.31
N ASN A 783 20.85 -54.99 45.76
CA ASN A 783 19.45 -54.61 45.91
C ASN A 783 18.83 -54.23 44.56
N TYR A 784 17.87 -55.02 44.09
CA TYR A 784 17.02 -54.71 42.93
C TYR A 784 15.72 -55.50 43.00
N ASP A 785 14.71 -55.06 42.26
CA ASP A 785 13.48 -55.79 42.07
C ASP A 785 13.71 -56.91 41.05
N GLU A 786 13.75 -58.17 41.54
CA GLU A 786 14.11 -59.31 40.72
C GLU A 786 13.13 -59.52 39.56
N ASP A 787 11.83 -59.34 39.79
CA ASP A 787 10.80 -59.57 38.78
C ASP A 787 10.86 -58.52 37.67
N ARG A 788 11.12 -57.26 38.02
CA ARG A 788 11.25 -56.17 37.04
C ARG A 788 12.55 -56.25 36.25
N ILE A 789 13.65 -56.64 36.87
CA ILE A 789 14.91 -56.87 36.14
C ILE A 789 14.84 -58.14 35.29
N LEU A 790 14.13 -59.18 35.74
CA LEU A 790 13.82 -60.36 34.92
C LEU A 790 13.00 -59.98 33.69
N GLN A 791 12.03 -59.06 33.82
CA GLN A 791 11.26 -58.50 32.70
C GLN A 791 12.17 -57.76 31.70
N VAL A 792 13.07 -56.89 32.19
CA VAL A 792 14.09 -56.19 31.39
C VAL A 792 14.92 -57.19 30.58
N LEU A 793 15.51 -58.19 31.25
CA LEU A 793 16.36 -59.18 30.61
C LEU A 793 15.61 -60.03 29.59
N THR A 794 14.41 -60.49 29.94
CA THR A 794 13.56 -61.29 29.04
C THR A 794 13.19 -60.50 27.78
N ASN A 795 12.90 -59.21 27.92
CA ASN A 795 12.57 -58.34 26.79
C ASN A 795 13.79 -58.07 25.89
N LEU A 796 14.96 -57.79 26.46
CA LEU A 796 16.21 -57.62 25.71
C LEU A 796 16.61 -58.91 24.96
N LEU A 797 16.51 -60.06 25.63
CA LEU A 797 16.81 -61.38 25.04
C LEU A 797 15.83 -61.77 23.94
N SER A 798 14.53 -61.52 24.14
CA SER A 798 13.50 -61.77 23.12
C SER A 798 13.72 -60.91 21.88
N ASN A 799 14.08 -59.62 22.06
CA ASN A 799 14.45 -58.74 20.95
C ASN A 799 15.71 -59.25 20.22
N ALA A 800 16.74 -59.67 20.94
CA ALA A 800 17.94 -60.26 20.34
C ALA A 800 17.61 -61.52 19.49
N ILE A 801 16.79 -62.45 20.01
CA ILE A 801 16.34 -63.64 19.26
C ILE A 801 15.50 -63.27 18.03
N LYS A 802 14.72 -62.19 18.11
CA LYS A 802 13.87 -61.74 17.01
C LYS A 802 14.70 -61.27 15.82
N PHE A 803 15.78 -60.52 16.05
CA PHE A 803 16.59 -59.90 15.00
C PHE A 803 17.80 -60.73 14.53
N CYS A 804 18.11 -61.84 15.21
CA CYS A 804 19.05 -62.85 14.73
C CYS A 804 18.51 -63.67 13.55
N GLU A 805 19.42 -64.07 12.64
CA GLU A 805 19.12 -65.04 11.59
C GLU A 805 18.93 -66.46 12.18
N PRO A 806 17.92 -67.23 11.75
CA PRO A 806 17.75 -68.62 12.18
C PRO A 806 19.00 -69.47 11.88
N LYS A 807 19.30 -70.46 12.73
CA LYS A 807 20.43 -71.42 12.60
C LYS A 807 21.84 -70.85 12.76
N LYS A 808 22.04 -69.54 12.58
CA LYS A 808 23.35 -68.85 12.72
C LYS A 808 23.38 -67.84 13.87
N GLY A 809 22.27 -67.66 14.57
CA GLY A 809 22.14 -66.70 15.65
C GLY A 809 22.97 -67.07 16.88
N LYS A 810 23.73 -66.10 17.39
CA LYS A 810 24.49 -66.21 18.63
C LYS A 810 24.21 -64.99 19.50
N ILE A 811 23.73 -65.22 20.71
CA ILE A 811 23.45 -64.20 21.71
C ILE A 811 24.37 -64.42 22.90
N THR A 812 25.07 -63.37 23.32
CA THR A 812 25.95 -63.40 24.49
C THR A 812 25.38 -62.48 25.55
N VAL A 813 25.17 -63.04 26.74
CA VAL A 813 24.85 -62.26 27.95
C VAL A 813 26.09 -62.24 28.82
N ASP A 814 26.52 -61.04 29.21
CA ASP A 814 27.69 -60.83 30.05
C ASP A 814 27.39 -59.70 31.02
N TYR A 815 28.00 -59.72 32.20
CA TYR A 815 27.92 -58.60 33.13
C TYR A 815 29.28 -58.31 33.75
N LYS A 816 29.53 -57.03 34.04
CA LYS A 816 30.78 -56.53 34.60
C LYS A 816 30.53 -55.64 35.80
N LEU A 817 31.38 -55.77 36.81
CA LEU A 817 31.35 -54.92 37.99
C LEU A 817 32.16 -53.66 37.71
N GLY A 818 31.48 -52.51 37.69
CA GLY A 818 32.11 -51.19 37.74
C GLY A 818 32.33 -50.73 39.18
N ASN A 819 32.63 -49.44 39.39
CA ASN A 819 32.90 -48.89 40.72
C ASN A 819 31.64 -48.71 41.59
N GLU A 820 30.49 -48.41 40.99
CA GLU A 820 29.23 -48.09 41.69
C GLU A 820 27.99 -48.77 41.07
N TYR A 821 28.17 -49.40 39.91
CA TYR A 821 27.12 -50.05 39.14
C TYR A 821 27.61 -51.37 38.58
N VAL A 822 26.70 -52.32 38.47
CA VAL A 822 26.89 -53.54 37.68
C VAL A 822 26.31 -53.28 36.30
N GLU A 823 27.13 -53.47 35.28
CA GLU A 823 26.79 -53.27 33.88
C GLU A 823 26.45 -54.63 33.26
N ILE A 824 25.20 -54.81 32.84
CA ILE A 824 24.74 -56.01 32.16
C ILE A 824 24.59 -55.71 30.68
N SER A 825 25.13 -56.58 29.84
CA SER A 825 25.13 -56.46 28.39
C SER A 825 24.51 -57.67 27.72
N VAL A 826 23.64 -57.42 26.75
CA VAL A 826 23.06 -58.43 25.86
C VAL A 826 23.50 -58.09 24.44
N SER A 827 24.29 -58.97 23.84
CA SER A 827 24.84 -58.78 22.49
C SER A 827 24.40 -59.88 21.55
N ASP A 828 23.92 -59.50 20.37
CA ASP A 828 23.54 -60.42 19.31
C ASP A 828 24.40 -60.23 18.05
N ASN A 829 24.32 -61.17 17.11
CA ASN A 829 24.98 -61.11 15.80
C ASN A 829 23.99 -60.87 14.65
N GLY A 830 22.83 -60.25 14.93
CA GLY A 830 21.77 -59.97 13.98
C GLY A 830 22.03 -58.75 13.08
N LYS A 831 20.95 -58.15 12.57
CA LYS A 831 21.00 -57.06 11.57
C LYS A 831 21.60 -55.74 12.06
N GLY A 832 21.73 -55.55 13.38
CA GLY A 832 22.20 -54.31 14.00
C GLY A 832 21.13 -53.20 14.05
N ILE A 833 21.51 -52.05 14.63
CA ILE A 833 20.65 -50.87 14.79
C ILE A 833 21.21 -49.75 13.86
N PRO A 834 20.39 -49.14 12.99
CA PRO A 834 20.83 -48.01 12.16
C PRO A 834 21.31 -46.81 12.98
N GLU A 835 22.32 -46.07 12.49
CA GLU A 835 22.93 -44.95 13.24
C GLU A 835 21.94 -43.87 13.67
N GLU A 836 20.96 -43.56 12.82
CA GLU A 836 19.92 -42.56 13.06
C GLU A 836 18.88 -43.00 14.11
N ASP A 837 18.72 -44.31 14.33
CA ASP A 837 17.71 -44.85 15.25
C ASP A 837 18.21 -44.94 16.69
N HIS A 838 19.53 -44.95 16.91
CA HIS A 838 20.15 -45.20 18.22
C HIS A 838 19.63 -44.30 19.35
N ASP A 839 19.32 -43.04 19.03
CA ASP A 839 18.87 -42.07 20.02
C ASP A 839 17.37 -42.20 20.32
N PHE A 840 16.61 -42.89 19.45
CA PHE A 840 15.15 -42.99 19.50
C PHE A 840 14.63 -44.41 19.82
N ILE A 841 15.45 -45.47 19.75
CA ILE A 841 14.97 -46.86 19.99
C ILE A 841 14.36 -47.10 21.38
N PHE A 842 14.67 -46.25 22.36
CA PHE A 842 14.08 -46.31 23.70
C PHE A 842 12.93 -45.33 23.89
N ASP A 843 12.64 -44.51 22.87
CA ASP A 843 11.50 -43.63 22.87
C ASP A 843 10.21 -44.44 22.72
N LYS A 844 9.17 -43.92 23.36
CA LYS A 844 7.87 -44.56 23.39
C LYS A 844 7.35 -44.69 21.96
N PHE A 845 6.84 -45.87 21.62
CA PHE A 845 6.21 -46.16 20.33
C PHE A 845 7.14 -46.08 19.11
N TYR A 846 8.43 -45.83 19.33
CA TYR A 846 9.38 -45.72 18.24
C TYR A 846 9.62 -47.10 17.61
N GLN A 847 9.51 -47.14 16.29
CA GLN A 847 9.87 -48.29 15.48
C GLN A 847 10.74 -47.81 14.32
N SER A 848 11.91 -48.44 14.15
CA SER A 848 12.82 -48.16 13.04
C SER A 848 12.08 -48.27 11.70
N GLN A 849 12.11 -47.20 10.90
CA GLN A 849 11.45 -47.14 9.59
C GLN A 849 12.17 -47.99 8.53
N HIS A 850 13.44 -48.35 8.77
CA HIS A 850 14.31 -49.10 7.84
C HIS A 850 14.25 -50.62 8.00
N GLN A 851 13.21 -51.17 8.63
CA GLN A 851 13.02 -52.62 8.67
C GLN A 851 12.52 -53.12 7.31
N ASN A 852 13.37 -53.83 6.54
CA ASN A 852 13.06 -54.48 5.24
C ASN A 852 12.04 -55.64 5.34
N THR A 853 10.95 -55.47 6.10
CA THR A 853 9.84 -56.42 6.24
C THR A 853 8.52 -55.65 6.14
N ILE A 854 7.67 -56.04 5.20
CA ILE A 854 6.42 -55.36 4.76
C ILE A 854 5.36 -55.18 5.88
N LYS A 855 5.60 -55.69 7.10
CA LYS A 855 4.83 -55.34 8.31
C LYS A 855 5.76 -55.22 9.52
N PRO A 856 5.77 -54.08 10.24
CA PRO A 856 6.43 -53.97 11.53
C PRO A 856 5.77 -54.96 12.52
N GLN A 857 6.56 -55.72 13.26
CA GLN A 857 6.03 -56.60 14.32
C GLN A 857 6.35 -56.01 15.70
N GLY A 858 5.33 -55.70 16.51
CA GLY A 858 5.49 -55.32 17.92
C GLY A 858 4.96 -53.92 18.22
N SER A 859 4.81 -53.57 19.50
CA SER A 859 4.16 -52.33 19.95
C SER A 859 5.10 -51.13 20.11
N GLY A 860 6.42 -51.29 19.95
CA GLY A 860 7.41 -50.25 20.26
C GLY A 860 7.54 -49.90 21.76
N LEU A 861 6.73 -50.52 22.64
CA LEU A 861 6.71 -50.22 24.07
C LEU A 861 7.78 -50.96 24.88
N GLY A 862 8.25 -52.12 24.41
CA GLY A 862 9.11 -52.99 25.21
C GLY A 862 10.40 -52.31 25.68
N LEU A 863 11.14 -51.67 24.77
CA LEU A 863 12.39 -50.99 25.11
C LEU A 863 12.15 -49.73 25.95
N ALA A 864 11.05 -49.00 25.72
CA ALA A 864 10.66 -47.86 26.54
C ALA A 864 10.32 -48.27 27.99
N ILE A 865 9.58 -49.36 28.18
CA ILE A 865 9.30 -49.95 29.52
C ILE A 865 10.61 -50.39 30.18
N THR A 866 11.50 -51.02 29.41
CA THR A 866 12.82 -51.45 29.89
C THR A 866 13.63 -50.27 30.42
N LYS A 867 13.66 -49.16 29.67
CA LYS A 867 14.32 -47.92 30.08
C LYS A 867 13.75 -47.36 31.37
N GLN A 868 12.42 -47.26 31.47
CA GLN A 868 11.79 -46.73 32.68
C GLN A 868 12.01 -47.61 33.90
N ILE A 869 11.98 -48.94 33.76
CA ILE A 869 12.31 -49.86 34.87
C ILE A 869 13.75 -49.62 35.34
N VAL A 870 14.71 -49.54 34.42
CA VAL A 870 16.12 -49.32 34.74
C VAL A 870 16.34 -47.94 35.38
N GLU A 871 15.72 -46.89 34.85
CA GLU A 871 15.81 -45.53 35.40
C GLU A 871 15.16 -45.42 36.79
N LYS A 872 14.07 -46.16 37.06
CA LYS A 872 13.48 -46.26 38.40
C LYS A 872 14.38 -46.99 39.40
N HIS A 873 15.22 -47.90 38.92
CA HIS A 873 16.32 -48.48 39.69
C HIS A 873 17.55 -47.55 39.78
N GLN A 874 17.45 -46.29 39.36
CA GLN A 874 18.54 -45.31 39.30
C GLN A 874 19.71 -45.73 38.39
N GLY A 875 19.46 -46.66 37.47
CA GLY A 875 20.38 -47.08 36.42
C GLY A 875 20.23 -46.30 35.13
N LYS A 876 20.98 -46.72 34.10
CA LYS A 876 20.86 -46.21 32.73
C LYS A 876 20.86 -47.38 31.75
N ILE A 877 20.16 -47.23 30.63
CA ILE A 877 20.18 -48.18 29.51
C ILE A 877 20.53 -47.45 28.20
N TRP A 878 21.34 -48.08 27.35
CA TRP A 878 21.70 -47.54 26.04
C TRP A 878 22.07 -48.64 25.05
N ALA A 879 22.12 -48.30 23.76
CA ALA A 879 22.68 -49.14 22.70
C ALA A 879 24.10 -48.68 22.36
N LYS A 880 25.05 -49.61 22.30
CA LYS A 880 26.44 -49.28 21.98
C LYS A 880 26.58 -48.96 20.48
N LYS A 881 26.94 -47.70 20.15
CA LYS A 881 27.19 -47.23 18.78
C LYS A 881 28.47 -47.86 18.20
N GLY A 882 28.56 -47.99 16.87
CA GLY A 882 29.77 -48.44 16.17
C GLY A 882 29.94 -49.96 15.97
N ILE A 883 28.90 -50.76 16.26
CA ILE A 883 28.92 -52.21 16.03
C ILE A 883 28.44 -52.49 14.60
N LYS A 884 29.36 -52.97 13.74
CA LYS A 884 29.08 -53.18 12.30
C LYS A 884 28.23 -54.41 11.98
N LYS A 885 28.13 -55.40 12.89
CA LYS A 885 27.32 -56.62 12.75
C LYS A 885 26.71 -56.97 14.11
N GLY A 886 25.39 -57.00 14.21
CA GLY A 886 24.65 -57.23 15.46
C GLY A 886 24.39 -55.96 16.29
N ALA A 887 23.68 -56.12 17.40
CA ALA A 887 23.45 -55.07 18.38
C ALA A 887 23.98 -55.45 19.77
N MET A 888 24.33 -54.44 20.57
CA MET A 888 24.68 -54.61 21.98
C MET A 888 23.92 -53.59 22.81
N LEU A 889 22.99 -54.08 23.61
CA LEU A 889 22.20 -53.30 24.56
C LEU A 889 22.78 -53.48 25.96
N VAL A 890 22.98 -52.37 26.65
CA VAL A 890 23.67 -52.33 27.93
C VAL A 890 22.81 -51.57 28.93
N PHE A 891 22.63 -52.14 30.13
CA PHE A 891 21.97 -51.44 31.22
C PHE A 891 22.73 -51.60 32.54
N THR A 892 22.54 -50.65 33.45
CA THR A 892 23.21 -50.64 34.75
C THR A 892 22.24 -50.79 35.91
N ILE A 893 22.69 -51.41 37.00
CA ILE A 893 22.02 -51.43 38.29
C ILE A 893 23.01 -50.90 39.34
N PRO A 894 22.66 -49.91 40.18
CA PRO A 894 23.53 -49.46 41.25
C PRO A 894 23.65 -50.53 42.36
N PHE A 895 24.80 -50.61 43.02
CA PHE A 895 25.01 -51.54 44.14
C PHE A 895 25.67 -50.94 45.37
N LYS A 896 25.79 -49.60 45.42
CA LYS A 896 26.45 -48.88 46.49
C LYS A 896 25.47 -48.09 47.34
#